data_AF-A0A399Y2C9-F1
#
_entry.id   AF-A0A399Y2C9-F1
#
_cell.length_a   1.000
_cell.length_b   1.000
_cell.length_c   1.000
_cell.angle_alpha   90.00
_cell.angle_beta   90.00
_cell.angle_gamma   90.00
#
_symmetry.space_group_name_H-M   'P 1'
#
loop_
_entity.id
_entity.type
_entity.pdbx_description
1 polymer ?
#
loop_
_entity_poly.entity_id
_entity_poly.type
_entity_poly.pdbx_seq_one_letter_code
_entity_poly.pdbx_strand_id
1 'polypeptide(L)'
;MAQTGRTNQRQRRRRPQERRRAAALAAIAALVIAATPATPATATARAHDTARIPSPVTTLYFAEGYTGPGFEEYLTIQNPTTATANVDITYQTGTGATINTSRQVAPNSRATVNVNSEVGPGQEVSAKIESDQVIFAERPMYFTYKGSVTGGHVASGQSQLAQTMYFAEGYTGLGFDEYITLQNPGGAPATVDIEYQLGTGPVINTQHVVAPTSRQTVNVNAEVGPGQEVSAKLTSDAPILAERPMYFTYHGSITDGHVSPAQSAAATTLYFAEGYTGAGFDEYITLQNPGSVAANVSIAYQSSSGTPFGNALVVPPHARSTVRVNNVVGANQEVSAKVTSDQPVLAERPMYFNYKGSVDGGSVVVGQSAPLTTGYFAEGYTGPGFDEYLTFQNPGGIDARVTVAYQFPGGATASTSLMVPANSRRTLAVGNDLGVGVDDSARVASDQPIVTERPMYFTYKGFADGGHVGAAQPGPPAAPEPYLSAASRIHHRGIGPIRAGMSITEAAQIGGFTYTLGMDFYGDGSCRYAAPTGWDIRFMLNYGVIVSTRVYGTSTSLTAEGLGIGNTGTQVIGTYSGRTHLNIKGEYPPWSIVQVDPVLPTNVGTSLVFHTENDVVRFIDSGFKVNAELYDGCL
;
A
#
# COMPACT_ATOMS: atom_id res chain seq x y z
N MET A 1 -19.34 -75.96 36.80
CA MET A 1 -17.87 -75.93 36.79
C MET A 1 -17.48 -74.46 36.96
N ALA A 2 -17.18 -73.95 38.17
CA ALA A 2 -15.94 -74.14 38.96
C ALA A 2 -14.74 -73.53 38.17
N GLN A 3 -13.93 -72.56 38.60
CA GLN A 3 -13.43 -72.04 39.89
C GLN A 3 -12.92 -70.59 39.64
N THR A 4 -13.15 -69.54 40.44
CA THR A 4 -12.66 -69.16 41.79
C THR A 4 -11.14 -68.94 41.97
N GLY A 5 -10.79 -67.76 42.50
CA GLY A 5 -9.56 -67.46 43.26
C GLY A 5 -9.12 -65.99 43.11
N ARG A 6 -9.65 -65.00 43.87
CA ARG A 6 -9.20 -64.54 45.22
C ARG A 6 -7.68 -64.32 45.27
N THR A 7 -7.12 -63.21 45.79
CA THR A 7 -7.36 -62.58 47.10
C THR A 7 -6.55 -61.26 47.15
N ASN A 8 -7.13 -60.12 47.59
CA ASN A 8 -6.95 -59.49 48.92
C ASN A 8 -5.59 -58.75 49.09
N GLN A 9 -5.47 -57.57 49.72
CA GLN A 9 -6.36 -56.82 50.62
C GLN A 9 -5.69 -55.46 51.00
N ARG A 10 -6.56 -54.45 51.19
CA ARG A 10 -6.63 -53.53 52.36
C ARG A 10 -5.58 -52.43 52.58
N GLN A 11 -5.92 -51.27 53.13
CA GLN A 11 -7.19 -50.59 53.46
C GLN A 11 -6.84 -49.21 54.06
N ARG A 12 -7.68 -48.19 53.78
CA ARG A 12 -8.27 -47.21 54.75
C ARG A 12 -7.34 -46.29 55.56
N ARG A 13 -7.71 -45.07 55.97
CA ARG A 13 -8.84 -44.13 55.75
C ARG A 13 -8.53 -42.89 56.63
N ARG A 14 -9.23 -41.78 56.32
CA ARG A 14 -9.81 -40.73 57.21
C ARG A 14 -8.98 -39.47 57.59
N ARG A 15 -9.55 -38.33 57.15
CA ARG A 15 -9.55 -36.95 57.73
C ARG A 15 -10.27 -36.93 59.12
N PRO A 16 -10.52 -35.82 59.88
CA PRO A 16 -10.36 -34.35 59.61
C PRO A 16 -9.99 -33.40 60.81
N GLN A 17 -9.92 -32.08 60.51
CA GLN A 17 -10.41 -30.89 61.26
C GLN A 17 -9.65 -30.20 62.45
N GLU A 18 -9.32 -28.91 62.20
CA GLU A 18 -9.69 -27.66 62.94
C GLU A 18 -9.04 -27.17 64.29
N ARG A 19 -8.57 -25.90 64.25
CA ARG A 19 -8.70 -24.75 65.23
C ARG A 19 -7.49 -24.20 66.04
N ARG A 20 -7.13 -22.95 65.66
CA ARG A 20 -7.06 -21.65 66.42
C ARG A 20 -5.98 -21.32 67.49
N ARG A 21 -5.18 -20.29 67.12
CA ARG A 21 -5.00 -18.91 67.71
C ARG A 21 -3.87 -18.55 68.72
N ALA A 22 -3.30 -17.35 68.42
CA ALA A 22 -2.77 -16.24 69.25
C ALA A 22 -1.27 -16.24 69.65
N ALA A 23 -0.55 -15.12 69.88
CA ALA A 23 -0.49 -13.71 69.43
C ALA A 23 0.64 -13.01 70.25
N ALA A 24 1.31 -11.95 69.71
CA ALA A 24 1.99 -10.79 70.35
C ALA A 24 3.41 -10.51 69.74
N LEU A 25 3.68 -9.41 69.00
CA LEU A 25 3.88 -7.97 69.32
C LEU A 25 5.25 -7.58 69.93
N ALA A 26 6.08 -6.86 69.15
CA ALA A 26 7.05 -5.84 69.61
C ALA A 26 7.46 -4.93 68.43
N ALA A 27 7.75 -3.66 68.71
CA ALA A 27 7.68 -2.52 67.78
C ALA A 27 9.01 -1.75 67.62
N ILE A 28 9.15 -1.06 66.47
CA ILE A 28 9.86 0.21 66.15
C ILE A 28 11.40 0.28 66.23
N ALA A 29 12.04 0.58 65.09
CA ALA A 29 12.88 1.78 64.89
C ALA A 29 13.17 2.03 63.40
N ALA A 30 13.01 3.28 62.98
CA ALA A 30 13.12 3.78 61.61
C ALA A 30 14.57 4.09 61.20
N LEU A 31 14.88 3.94 59.91
CA LEU A 31 15.86 4.79 59.24
C LEU A 31 15.37 5.14 57.83
N VAL A 32 15.16 6.43 57.63
CA VAL A 32 14.74 7.08 56.39
C VAL A 32 15.98 7.25 55.50
N ILE A 33 15.95 6.70 54.29
CA ILE A 33 16.74 7.20 53.16
C ILE A 33 15.74 7.43 52.03
N ALA A 34 15.63 8.69 51.63
CA ALA A 34 14.73 9.15 50.58
C ALA A 34 15.14 8.56 49.22
N ALA A 35 14.29 7.70 48.67
CA ALA A 35 14.24 7.41 47.25
C ALA A 35 12.92 7.96 46.71
N THR A 36 13.02 8.95 45.83
CA THR A 36 11.88 9.53 45.11
C THR A 36 11.12 8.41 44.38
N PRO A 37 9.81 8.20 44.63
CA PRO A 37 9.05 7.29 43.80
C PRO A 37 8.92 7.92 42.41
N ALA A 38 9.45 7.24 41.41
CA ALA A 38 9.06 7.47 40.03
C ALA A 38 7.54 7.32 39.97
N THR A 39 6.83 8.41 39.69
CA THR A 39 5.42 8.39 39.35
C THR A 39 5.21 7.37 38.25
N PRO A 40 4.36 6.34 38.44
CA PRO A 40 3.97 5.50 37.33
C PRO A 40 3.31 6.42 36.32
N ALA A 41 3.84 6.44 35.09
CA ALA A 41 3.17 7.07 33.97
C ALA A 41 1.78 6.43 33.87
N THR A 42 0.76 7.17 34.28
CA THR A 42 -0.63 6.86 34.04
C THR A 42 -0.78 6.71 32.53
N ALA A 43 -0.85 5.46 32.07
CA ALA A 43 -1.41 5.15 30.76
C ALA A 43 -2.84 5.67 30.79
N THR A 44 -3.06 6.85 30.20
CA THR A 44 -4.40 7.31 29.87
C THR A 44 -4.90 6.45 28.73
N ALA A 45 -5.40 5.26 29.04
CA ALA A 45 -6.46 4.67 28.24
C ALA A 45 -7.64 5.64 28.33
N ARG A 46 -7.74 6.58 27.38
CA ARG A 46 -9.00 7.30 27.18
C ARG A 46 -10.01 6.24 26.78
N ALA A 47 -11.02 6.03 27.63
CA ALA A 47 -12.23 5.35 27.23
C ALA A 47 -12.76 6.09 25.98
N HIS A 48 -12.70 5.44 24.82
CA HIS A 48 -13.39 5.93 23.64
C HIS A 48 -14.88 5.75 23.91
N ASP A 49 -15.62 6.84 23.81
CA ASP A 49 -17.08 6.83 23.82
C ASP A 49 -17.53 5.95 22.64
N THR A 50 -18.03 4.75 22.94
CA THR A 50 -18.33 3.66 21.99
C THR A 50 -19.60 3.91 21.16
N ALA A 51 -19.91 5.17 20.88
CA ALA A 51 -21.00 5.51 19.98
C ALA A 51 -20.51 5.30 18.55
N ARG A 52 -20.97 4.21 17.93
CA ARG A 52 -20.75 3.90 16.51
C ARG A 52 -21.04 5.13 15.65
N ILE A 53 -20.20 5.41 14.66
CA ILE A 53 -20.39 6.52 13.71
C ILE A 53 -21.78 6.41 13.04
N PRO A 54 -22.75 7.30 13.34
CA PRO A 54 -24.14 7.12 12.91
C PRO A 54 -24.35 7.35 11.41
N SER A 55 -23.43 8.07 10.77
CA SER A 55 -23.48 8.44 9.35
C SER A 55 -22.06 8.54 8.80
N PRO A 56 -21.42 7.39 8.51
CA PRO A 56 -20.03 7.39 8.04
C PRO A 56 -19.93 8.03 6.66
N VAL A 57 -18.88 8.82 6.46
CA VAL A 57 -18.48 9.37 5.16
C VAL A 57 -17.87 8.28 4.29
N THR A 58 -17.19 7.31 4.90
CA THR A 58 -16.60 6.16 4.20
C THR A 58 -17.00 4.87 4.88
N THR A 59 -17.38 3.88 4.07
CA THR A 59 -17.53 2.49 4.52
C THR A 59 -16.77 1.59 3.56
N LEU A 60 -15.92 0.71 4.11
CA LEU A 60 -15.11 -0.25 3.35
C LEU A 60 -15.33 -1.65 3.89
N TYR A 61 -15.21 -2.65 3.01
CA TYR A 61 -15.45 -4.06 3.30
C TYR A 61 -14.28 -4.93 2.81
N PHE A 62 -13.98 -5.99 3.56
CA PHE A 62 -13.03 -7.06 3.23
C PHE A 62 -13.65 -8.40 3.65
N ALA A 63 -13.72 -9.39 2.77
CA ALA A 63 -14.39 -10.67 3.03
C ALA A 63 -13.43 -11.78 3.50
N GLU A 64 -12.18 -11.70 3.08
CA GLU A 64 -11.09 -12.57 3.45
C GLU A 64 -10.39 -12.07 4.72
N GLY A 65 -9.86 -13.02 5.51
CA GLY A 65 -9.10 -12.74 6.72
C GLY A 65 -8.95 -13.97 7.59
N TYR A 66 -7.76 -14.13 8.16
CA TYR A 66 -7.42 -15.26 9.01
C TYR A 66 -6.26 -14.91 9.95
N THR A 67 -6.48 -15.15 11.23
CA THR A 67 -5.53 -14.84 12.32
C THR A 67 -4.98 -16.11 12.97
N GLY A 68 -5.09 -17.25 12.30
CA GLY A 68 -4.60 -18.53 12.80
C GLY A 68 -3.09 -18.73 12.64
N PRO A 69 -2.59 -19.90 13.06
CA PRO A 69 -1.17 -20.22 12.96
C PRO A 69 -0.63 -20.03 11.55
N GLY A 70 0.51 -19.34 11.45
CA GLY A 70 1.18 -19.08 10.19
C GLY A 70 0.61 -17.91 9.39
N PHE A 71 -0.30 -17.10 9.92
CA PHE A 71 -0.83 -15.92 9.23
C PHE A 71 -0.59 -14.64 10.05
N GLU A 72 -0.13 -13.59 9.37
CA GLU A 72 -0.04 -12.24 9.89
C GLU A 72 -0.86 -11.30 8.99
N GLU A 73 -1.93 -10.74 9.52
CA GLU A 73 -2.87 -9.88 8.83
C GLU A 73 -2.80 -8.45 9.38
N TYR A 74 -2.80 -7.48 8.48
CA TYR A 74 -2.84 -6.07 8.82
C TYR A 74 -3.94 -5.34 8.06
N LEU A 75 -4.38 -4.21 8.58
CA LEU A 75 -5.15 -3.21 7.84
C LEU A 75 -4.35 -1.93 7.77
N THR A 76 -4.07 -1.45 6.57
CA THR A 76 -3.46 -0.16 6.35
C THR A 76 -4.51 0.85 5.95
N ILE A 77 -4.49 2.01 6.59
CA ILE A 77 -5.54 3.02 6.49
C ILE A 77 -4.88 4.36 6.19
N GLN A 78 -5.20 4.92 5.03
CA GLN A 78 -4.78 6.24 4.61
C GLN A 78 -5.88 7.25 4.90
N ASN A 79 -5.52 8.34 5.59
CA ASN A 79 -6.35 9.52 5.74
C ASN A 79 -5.77 10.66 4.88
N PRO A 80 -6.29 10.86 3.67
CA PRO A 80 -5.83 11.93 2.79
C PRO A 80 -6.41 13.31 3.13
N THR A 81 -7.23 13.42 4.17
CA THR A 81 -7.91 14.67 4.53
C THR A 81 -7.07 15.52 5.48
N THR A 82 -7.46 16.78 5.65
CA THR A 82 -6.86 17.70 6.62
C THR A 82 -7.45 17.58 8.02
N ALA A 83 -8.44 16.71 8.22
CA ALA A 83 -9.06 16.43 9.51
C ALA A 83 -8.62 15.06 10.03
N THR A 84 -8.63 14.87 11.35
CA THR A 84 -8.44 13.53 11.92
C THR A 84 -9.62 12.64 11.55
N ALA A 85 -9.35 11.44 11.04
CA ALA A 85 -10.36 10.43 10.79
C ALA A 85 -10.60 9.60 12.05
N ASN A 86 -11.83 9.56 12.55
CA ASN A 86 -12.29 8.56 13.51
C ASN A 86 -12.80 7.35 12.74
N VAL A 87 -12.22 6.18 13.02
CA VAL A 87 -12.45 4.96 12.25
C VAL A 87 -12.92 3.86 13.19
N ASP A 88 -14.13 3.35 12.96
CA ASP A 88 -14.69 2.16 13.59
C ASP A 88 -14.40 0.94 12.71
N ILE A 89 -13.86 -0.13 13.30
CA ILE A 89 -13.60 -1.40 12.62
C ILE A 89 -14.44 -2.49 13.29
N THR A 90 -15.32 -3.11 12.52
CA THR A 90 -16.12 -4.26 12.93
C THR A 90 -15.58 -5.50 12.24
N TYR A 91 -14.97 -6.39 13.02
CA TYR A 91 -14.56 -7.71 12.57
C TYR A 91 -15.72 -8.69 12.71
N GLN A 92 -16.00 -9.45 11.66
CA GLN A 92 -17.08 -10.45 11.63
C GLN A 92 -16.46 -11.84 11.47
N THR A 93 -16.75 -12.72 12.42
CA THR A 93 -16.17 -14.07 12.43
C THR A 93 -17.08 -15.09 11.73
N GLY A 94 -16.53 -16.25 11.38
CA GLY A 94 -17.32 -17.39 10.86
C GLY A 94 -18.37 -17.93 11.84
N THR A 95 -18.29 -17.57 13.13
CA THR A 95 -19.28 -17.96 14.15
C THR A 95 -20.45 -16.99 14.29
N GLY A 96 -20.42 -15.86 13.56
CA GLY A 96 -21.36 -14.75 13.72
C GLY A 96 -21.04 -13.81 14.90
N ALA A 97 -20.01 -14.12 15.70
CA ALA A 97 -19.50 -13.17 16.69
C ALA A 97 -18.82 -11.99 16.00
N THR A 98 -18.96 -10.79 16.59
CA THR A 98 -18.30 -9.58 16.13
C THR A 98 -17.33 -9.04 17.17
N ILE A 99 -16.24 -8.43 16.70
CA ILE A 99 -15.25 -7.74 17.52
C ILE A 99 -15.14 -6.32 16.99
N ASN A 100 -15.37 -5.33 17.85
CA ASN A 100 -15.40 -3.93 17.46
C ASN A 100 -14.20 -3.20 18.06
N THR A 101 -13.46 -2.50 17.22
CA THR A 101 -12.35 -1.63 17.62
C THR A 101 -12.50 -0.25 16.99
N SER A 102 -11.76 0.72 17.52
CA SER A 102 -11.77 2.08 16.99
C SER A 102 -10.35 2.64 16.93
N ARG A 103 -10.08 3.48 15.94
CA ARG A 103 -8.78 4.11 15.69
C ARG A 103 -8.97 5.58 15.30
N GLN A 104 -7.93 6.38 15.57
CA GLN A 104 -7.81 7.72 15.01
C GLN A 104 -6.64 7.74 14.04
N VAL A 105 -6.87 8.24 12.83
CA VAL A 105 -5.81 8.44 11.82
C VAL A 105 -5.63 9.95 11.64
N ALA A 106 -4.42 10.43 11.92
CA ALA A 106 -4.12 11.87 11.83
C ALA A 106 -4.33 12.43 10.41
N PRO A 107 -4.52 13.75 10.27
CA PRO A 107 -4.58 14.40 8.96
C PRO A 107 -3.37 14.08 8.08
N ASN A 108 -3.59 13.91 6.78
CA ASN A 108 -2.55 13.64 5.77
C ASN A 108 -1.55 12.55 6.20
N SER A 109 -2.07 11.49 6.80
CA SER A 109 -1.26 10.44 7.42
C SER A 109 -1.84 9.07 7.09
N ARG A 110 -1.11 8.05 7.51
CA ARG A 110 -1.55 6.66 7.47
C ARG A 110 -1.36 5.97 8.81
N ALA A 111 -2.05 4.85 8.98
CA ALA A 111 -1.89 3.95 10.11
C ALA A 111 -1.87 2.49 9.64
N THR A 112 -1.11 1.66 10.35
CA THR A 112 -1.16 0.19 10.22
C THR A 112 -1.77 -0.39 11.48
N VAL A 113 -2.76 -1.25 11.31
CA VAL A 113 -3.43 -2.02 12.37
C VAL A 113 -2.99 -3.47 12.26
N ASN A 114 -2.53 -4.07 13.36
CA ASN A 114 -2.25 -5.50 13.43
C ASN A 114 -3.54 -6.26 13.81
N VAL A 115 -4.14 -6.95 12.84
CA VAL A 115 -5.45 -7.61 13.01
C VAL A 115 -5.34 -8.79 13.98
N ASN A 116 -4.25 -9.57 13.93
CA ASN A 116 -4.03 -10.68 14.87
C ASN A 116 -4.09 -10.24 16.33
N SER A 117 -3.58 -9.04 16.63
CA SER A 117 -3.57 -8.48 17.99
C SER A 117 -4.94 -7.99 18.44
N GLU A 118 -5.77 -7.51 17.51
CA GLU A 118 -7.12 -7.02 17.81
C GLU A 118 -8.15 -8.15 17.95
N VAL A 119 -8.06 -9.14 17.08
CA VAL A 119 -9.04 -10.23 16.95
C VAL A 119 -8.69 -11.42 17.84
N GLY A 120 -7.40 -11.65 18.10
CA GLY A 120 -6.90 -12.86 18.77
C GLY A 120 -6.69 -14.02 17.79
N PRO A 121 -6.07 -15.13 18.26
CA PRO A 121 -5.61 -16.19 17.38
C PRO A 121 -6.75 -17.08 16.87
N GLY A 122 -6.55 -17.64 15.66
CA GLY A 122 -7.36 -18.75 15.15
C GLY A 122 -8.75 -18.36 14.65
N GLN A 123 -8.96 -17.09 14.29
CA GLN A 123 -10.24 -16.62 13.76
C GLN A 123 -10.17 -16.50 12.24
N GLU A 124 -11.14 -17.07 11.54
CA GLU A 124 -11.54 -16.59 10.22
C GLU A 124 -12.34 -15.31 10.40
N VAL A 125 -11.88 -14.22 9.78
CA VAL A 125 -12.38 -12.88 10.05
C VAL A 125 -12.56 -12.08 8.77
N SER A 126 -13.64 -11.30 8.68
CA SER A 126 -13.87 -10.28 7.67
C SER A 126 -13.95 -8.93 8.36
N ALA A 127 -13.76 -7.83 7.64
CA ALA A 127 -13.76 -6.49 8.23
C ALA A 127 -14.79 -5.59 7.55
N LYS A 128 -15.50 -4.79 8.36
CA LYS A 128 -16.24 -3.62 7.93
C LYS A 128 -15.61 -2.40 8.62
N ILE A 129 -15.15 -1.44 7.83
CA ILE A 129 -14.54 -0.20 8.32
C ILE A 129 -15.50 0.95 8.06
N GLU A 130 -15.77 1.77 9.06
CA GLU A 130 -16.62 2.97 8.97
C GLU A 130 -15.82 4.19 9.46
N SER A 131 -15.85 5.29 8.72
CA SER A 131 -15.08 6.50 9.04
C SER A 131 -15.90 7.77 8.86
N ASP A 132 -15.67 8.76 9.73
CA ASP A 132 -16.26 10.10 9.64
C ASP A 132 -15.56 11.01 8.61
N GLN A 133 -14.41 10.58 8.09
CA GLN A 133 -13.69 11.21 6.98
C GLN A 133 -13.58 10.26 5.77
N VAL A 134 -13.23 10.82 4.61
CA VAL A 134 -12.77 10.03 3.46
C VAL A 134 -11.47 9.33 3.84
N ILE A 135 -11.46 8.01 3.77
CA ILE A 135 -10.27 7.18 3.97
C ILE A 135 -10.14 6.14 2.87
N PHE A 136 -8.94 5.61 2.70
CA PHE A 136 -8.66 4.45 1.87
C PHE A 136 -8.04 3.38 2.75
N ALA A 137 -8.29 2.11 2.42
CA ALA A 137 -7.71 1.02 3.19
C ALA A 137 -7.36 -0.16 2.30
N GLU A 138 -6.27 -0.82 2.68
CA GLU A 138 -5.80 -2.07 2.09
C GLU A 138 -5.50 -3.07 3.21
N ARG A 139 -5.53 -4.36 2.86
CA ARG A 139 -5.34 -5.47 3.80
C ARG A 139 -4.18 -6.33 3.31
N PRO A 140 -2.93 -6.02 3.68
CA PRO A 140 -1.82 -6.93 3.45
C PRO A 140 -1.91 -8.13 4.41
N MET A 141 -1.54 -9.29 3.92
CA MET A 141 -1.48 -10.52 4.68
C MET A 141 -0.25 -11.31 4.26
N TYR A 142 0.48 -11.85 5.23
CA TYR A 142 1.66 -12.68 5.03
C TYR A 142 1.44 -14.04 5.69
N PHE A 143 1.85 -15.12 5.03
CA PHE A 143 1.50 -16.44 5.50
C PHE A 143 2.52 -17.55 5.25
N THR A 144 2.38 -18.62 6.01
CA THR A 144 2.86 -19.97 5.74
C THR A 144 1.65 -20.91 5.75
N TYR A 145 0.94 -20.93 4.62
CA TYR A 145 -0.25 -21.72 4.41
C TYR A 145 0.07 -23.23 4.38
N LYS A 146 -0.72 -24.00 5.13
CA LYS A 146 -0.55 -25.46 5.36
C LYS A 146 0.88 -25.88 5.76
N GLY A 147 1.66 -24.96 6.34
CA GLY A 147 3.02 -25.22 6.81
C GLY A 147 4.09 -25.33 5.72
N SER A 148 3.75 -25.10 4.45
CA SER A 148 4.71 -25.25 3.33
C SER A 148 4.61 -24.19 2.24
N VAL A 149 3.46 -23.54 2.06
CA VAL A 149 3.27 -22.48 1.06
C VAL A 149 3.48 -21.15 1.75
N THR A 150 4.64 -20.54 1.54
CA THR A 150 4.91 -19.19 2.04
C THR A 150 4.46 -18.16 1.03
N GLY A 151 4.04 -16.98 1.50
CA GLY A 151 3.52 -15.96 0.60
C GLY A 151 3.02 -14.72 1.29
N GLY A 152 2.44 -13.83 0.49
CA GLY A 152 1.62 -12.73 0.98
C GLY A 152 0.87 -12.01 -0.13
N HIS A 153 -0.24 -11.38 0.22
CA HIS A 153 -1.09 -10.68 -0.73
C HIS A 153 -1.69 -9.41 -0.14
N VAL A 154 -2.21 -8.53 -0.99
CA VAL A 154 -2.97 -7.34 -0.57
C VAL A 154 -4.36 -7.34 -1.18
N ALA A 155 -5.36 -6.93 -0.42
CA ALA A 155 -6.69 -6.60 -0.93
C ALA A 155 -6.98 -5.11 -0.74
N SER A 156 -7.69 -4.49 -1.68
CA SER A 156 -8.20 -3.12 -1.53
C SER A 156 -9.63 -3.14 -0.95
N GLY A 157 -9.90 -2.25 0.00
CA GLY A 157 -11.21 -2.14 0.62
C GLY A 157 -12.30 -1.77 -0.39
N GLN A 158 -13.38 -2.54 -0.40
CA GLN A 158 -14.51 -2.31 -1.32
C GLN A 158 -15.53 -1.37 -0.68
N SER A 159 -15.95 -0.33 -1.40
CA SER A 159 -16.92 0.66 -0.88
C SER A 159 -18.37 0.27 -1.11
N GLN A 160 -18.62 -0.79 -1.85
CA GLN A 160 -19.95 -1.25 -2.23
C GLN A 160 -20.09 -2.77 -2.04
N LEU A 161 -21.27 -3.16 -1.59
CA LEU A 161 -21.74 -4.53 -1.60
C LEU A 161 -22.55 -4.76 -2.87
N ALA A 162 -22.65 -6.02 -3.31
CA ALA A 162 -23.37 -6.37 -4.52
C ALA A 162 -24.22 -7.63 -4.33
N GLN A 163 -25.26 -7.75 -5.17
CA GLN A 163 -26.08 -8.96 -5.30
C GLN A 163 -25.68 -9.80 -6.51
N THR A 164 -24.88 -9.25 -7.41
CA THR A 164 -24.30 -9.99 -8.53
C THR A 164 -22.82 -9.63 -8.62
N MET A 165 -21.99 -10.65 -8.68
CA MET A 165 -20.54 -10.53 -8.57
C MET A 165 -19.84 -11.54 -9.47
N TYR A 166 -18.60 -11.28 -9.82
CA TYR A 166 -17.86 -12.05 -10.81
C TYR A 166 -16.37 -12.17 -10.47
N PHE A 167 -15.79 -13.31 -10.86
CA PHE A 167 -14.35 -13.58 -10.87
C PHE A 167 -13.97 -14.17 -12.23
N ALA A 168 -13.00 -13.58 -12.93
CA ALA A 168 -12.54 -13.99 -14.25
C ALA A 168 -11.40 -15.02 -14.23
N GLU A 169 -10.60 -15.00 -13.16
CA GLU A 169 -9.56 -15.97 -12.86
C GLU A 169 -10.07 -17.04 -11.87
N GLY A 170 -9.47 -18.23 -11.99
CA GLY A 170 -9.54 -19.33 -11.06
C GLY A 170 -8.86 -20.57 -11.66
N TYR A 171 -8.25 -21.40 -10.81
CA TYR A 171 -7.61 -22.64 -11.22
C TYR A 171 -7.56 -23.66 -10.08
N THR A 172 -8.11 -24.85 -10.33
CA THR A 172 -8.12 -25.96 -9.35
C THR A 172 -7.18 -27.09 -9.72
N GLY A 173 -6.16 -26.80 -10.53
CA GLY A 173 -5.15 -27.77 -10.92
C GLY A 173 -4.19 -28.15 -9.79
N LEU A 174 -3.28 -29.05 -10.12
CA LEU A 174 -2.29 -29.54 -9.16
C LEU A 174 -1.48 -28.36 -8.59
N GLY A 175 -1.40 -28.29 -7.27
CA GLY A 175 -0.63 -27.27 -6.57
C GLY A 175 -1.39 -25.97 -6.32
N PHE A 176 -2.69 -25.89 -6.62
CA PHE A 176 -3.52 -24.71 -6.35
C PHE A 176 -4.67 -25.06 -5.39
N ASP A 177 -4.82 -24.24 -4.35
CA ASP A 177 -5.99 -24.23 -3.48
C ASP A 177 -6.72 -22.89 -3.66
N GLU A 178 -7.92 -22.93 -4.23
CA GLU A 178 -8.78 -21.79 -4.48
C GLU A 178 -9.97 -21.78 -3.52
N TYR A 179 -10.26 -20.61 -2.97
CA TYR A 179 -11.42 -20.38 -2.13
C TYR A 179 -12.20 -19.15 -2.61
N ILE A 180 -13.49 -19.12 -2.27
CA ILE A 180 -14.32 -17.92 -2.34
C ILE A 180 -14.75 -17.59 -0.91
N THR A 181 -14.52 -16.36 -0.48
CA THR A 181 -14.88 -15.90 0.85
C THR A 181 -15.94 -14.84 0.79
N LEU A 182 -17.00 -15.05 1.57
CA LEU A 182 -18.25 -14.33 1.50
C LEU A 182 -18.46 -13.58 2.81
N GLN A 183 -18.65 -12.27 2.76
CA GLN A 183 -19.01 -11.45 3.91
C GLN A 183 -20.46 -11.01 3.78
N ASN A 184 -21.25 -11.35 4.80
CA ASN A 184 -22.59 -10.81 4.97
C ASN A 184 -22.59 -9.79 6.12
N PRO A 185 -22.51 -8.48 5.82
CA PRO A 185 -22.55 -7.46 6.85
C PRO A 185 -23.98 -7.13 7.32
N GLY A 186 -25.00 -7.71 6.69
CA GLY A 186 -26.41 -7.48 6.98
C GLY A 186 -26.90 -8.22 8.23
N GLY A 187 -28.07 -7.78 8.73
CA GLY A 187 -28.74 -8.37 9.89
C GLY A 187 -29.62 -9.59 9.60
N ALA A 188 -29.67 -10.05 8.34
CA ALA A 188 -30.41 -11.22 7.90
C ALA A 188 -29.48 -12.19 7.14
N PRO A 189 -29.77 -13.50 7.10
CA PRO A 189 -29.00 -14.44 6.29
C PRO A 189 -29.03 -14.06 4.81
N ALA A 190 -27.95 -14.34 4.08
CA ALA A 190 -27.84 -14.15 2.64
C ALA A 190 -27.68 -15.52 1.95
N THR A 191 -28.56 -15.83 1.02
CA THR A 191 -28.45 -17.02 0.17
C THR A 191 -27.68 -16.65 -1.09
N VAL A 192 -26.59 -17.36 -1.36
CA VAL A 192 -25.65 -17.08 -2.45
C VAL A 192 -25.59 -18.30 -3.36
N ASP A 193 -26.01 -18.11 -4.61
CA ASP A 193 -25.82 -19.06 -5.70
C ASP A 193 -24.49 -18.76 -6.40
N ILE A 194 -23.63 -19.78 -6.55
CA ILE A 194 -22.35 -19.68 -7.27
C ILE A 194 -22.44 -20.52 -8.55
N GLU A 195 -22.32 -19.84 -9.68
CA GLU A 195 -22.24 -20.43 -11.02
C GLU A 195 -20.77 -20.46 -11.46
N TYR A 196 -20.16 -21.64 -11.46
CA TYR A 196 -18.80 -21.86 -11.96
C TYR A 196 -18.81 -22.10 -13.47
N GLN A 197 -18.14 -21.20 -14.19
CA GLN A 197 -17.96 -21.22 -15.64
C GLN A 197 -16.55 -21.73 -15.95
N LEU A 198 -16.47 -22.95 -16.49
CA LEU A 198 -15.21 -23.67 -16.72
C LEU A 198 -14.61 -23.34 -18.08
N GLY A 199 -13.28 -23.48 -18.21
CA GLY A 199 -12.60 -23.39 -19.51
C GLY A 199 -13.05 -24.47 -20.50
N THR A 200 -13.43 -25.65 -19.97
CA THR A 200 -14.06 -26.74 -20.73
C THR A 200 -15.08 -27.46 -19.86
N GLY A 201 -16.22 -27.86 -20.43
CA GLY A 201 -17.25 -28.63 -19.73
C GLY A 201 -18.50 -27.81 -19.38
N PRO A 202 -19.49 -28.45 -18.72
CA PRO A 202 -20.70 -27.76 -18.29
C PRO A 202 -20.44 -26.84 -17.10
N VAL A 203 -21.29 -25.83 -16.97
CA VAL A 203 -21.38 -24.99 -15.77
C VAL A 203 -21.75 -25.83 -14.54
N ILE A 204 -21.15 -25.51 -13.39
CA ILE A 204 -21.48 -26.12 -12.09
C ILE A 204 -22.17 -25.06 -11.22
N ASN A 205 -23.28 -25.42 -10.56
CA ASN A 205 -24.01 -24.52 -9.66
C ASN A 205 -23.98 -25.05 -8.23
N THR A 206 -23.60 -24.21 -7.28
CA THR A 206 -23.68 -24.47 -5.84
C THR A 206 -24.43 -23.36 -5.13
N GLN A 207 -24.89 -23.63 -3.91
CA GLN A 207 -25.62 -22.66 -3.09
C GLN A 207 -25.12 -22.69 -1.65
N HIS A 208 -24.96 -21.51 -1.07
CA HIS A 208 -24.53 -21.31 0.31
C HIS A 208 -25.44 -20.32 1.03
N VAL A 209 -25.56 -20.46 2.35
CA VAL A 209 -26.27 -19.50 3.20
C VAL A 209 -25.29 -18.91 4.19
N VAL A 210 -25.01 -17.62 4.03
CA VAL A 210 -24.12 -16.87 4.91
C VAL A 210 -24.97 -16.24 6.02
N ALA A 211 -24.66 -16.56 7.28
CA ALA A 211 -25.40 -16.05 8.42
C ALA A 211 -25.31 -14.51 8.54
N PRO A 212 -26.19 -13.86 9.33
CA PRO A 212 -26.11 -12.43 9.59
C PRO A 212 -24.79 -12.03 10.24
N THR A 213 -24.26 -10.86 9.88
CA THR A 213 -23.06 -10.26 10.51
C THR A 213 -21.88 -11.23 10.61
N SER A 214 -21.70 -12.07 9.60
CA SER A 214 -20.71 -13.15 9.59
C SER A 214 -20.01 -13.25 8.26
N ARG A 215 -19.07 -14.19 8.18
CA ARG A 215 -18.46 -14.62 6.93
C ARG A 215 -18.50 -16.13 6.73
N GLN A 216 -18.23 -16.57 5.51
CA GLN A 216 -18.09 -17.98 5.16
C GLN A 216 -16.97 -18.17 4.12
N THR A 217 -16.20 -19.25 4.24
CA THR A 217 -15.23 -19.70 3.23
C THR A 217 -15.80 -20.89 2.46
N VAL A 218 -15.76 -20.82 1.13
CA VAL A 218 -16.13 -21.90 0.20
C VAL A 218 -14.86 -22.46 -0.43
N ASN A 219 -14.69 -23.78 -0.43
CA ASN A 219 -13.55 -24.46 -1.06
C ASN A 219 -13.89 -24.81 -2.51
N VAL A 220 -13.34 -24.06 -3.46
CA VAL A 220 -13.67 -24.20 -4.88
C VAL A 220 -13.18 -25.54 -5.41
N ASN A 221 -11.98 -25.99 -5.04
CA ASN A 221 -11.43 -27.29 -5.45
C ASN A 221 -12.35 -28.47 -5.08
N ALA A 222 -13.01 -28.40 -3.93
CA ALA A 222 -13.94 -29.43 -3.49
C ALA A 222 -15.25 -29.45 -4.29
N GLU A 223 -15.68 -28.31 -4.82
CA GLU A 223 -16.94 -28.15 -5.54
C GLU A 223 -16.81 -28.46 -7.04
N VAL A 224 -15.74 -27.98 -7.67
CA VAL A 224 -15.55 -28.11 -9.13
C VAL A 224 -14.68 -29.30 -9.51
N GLY A 225 -13.90 -29.84 -8.56
CA GLY A 225 -12.95 -30.92 -8.80
C GLY A 225 -11.61 -30.43 -9.36
N PRO A 226 -10.63 -31.34 -9.54
CA PRO A 226 -9.27 -30.97 -9.90
C PRO A 226 -9.12 -30.62 -11.38
N GLY A 227 -8.11 -29.80 -11.68
CA GLY A 227 -7.62 -29.56 -13.05
C GLY A 227 -8.50 -28.65 -13.90
N GLN A 228 -9.34 -27.82 -13.28
CA GLN A 228 -10.21 -26.90 -14.00
C GLN A 228 -9.62 -25.49 -14.02
N GLU A 229 -9.65 -24.84 -15.18
CA GLU A 229 -9.68 -23.38 -15.21
C GLU A 229 -11.11 -22.95 -14.91
N VAL A 230 -11.30 -22.11 -13.89
CA VAL A 230 -12.63 -21.76 -13.37
C VAL A 230 -12.78 -20.25 -13.28
N SER A 231 -13.95 -19.76 -13.65
CA SER A 231 -14.41 -18.40 -13.38
C SER A 231 -15.75 -18.54 -12.65
N ALA A 232 -16.18 -17.53 -11.92
CA ALA A 232 -17.40 -17.63 -11.12
C ALA A 232 -18.31 -16.43 -11.34
N LYS A 233 -19.62 -16.68 -11.31
CA LYS A 233 -20.66 -15.67 -11.18
C LYS A 233 -21.44 -15.99 -9.91
N LEU A 234 -21.52 -15.03 -9.01
CA LEU A 234 -22.27 -15.15 -7.77
C LEU A 234 -23.55 -14.33 -7.87
N THR A 235 -24.66 -14.89 -7.40
CA THR A 235 -25.94 -14.18 -7.24
C THR A 235 -26.42 -14.33 -5.80
N SER A 236 -26.76 -13.23 -5.14
CA SER A 236 -27.16 -13.21 -3.73
C SER A 236 -28.51 -12.52 -3.53
N ASP A 237 -29.35 -13.07 -2.65
CA ASP A 237 -30.63 -12.47 -2.26
C ASP A 237 -30.49 -11.22 -1.37
N ALA A 238 -29.29 -10.98 -0.84
CA ALA A 238 -28.92 -9.78 -0.08
C ALA A 238 -27.57 -9.20 -0.54
N PRO A 239 -27.30 -7.89 -0.36
CA PRO A 239 -26.00 -7.31 -0.66
C PRO A 239 -24.89 -7.91 0.22
N ILE A 240 -23.86 -8.47 -0.41
CA ILE A 240 -22.68 -9.05 0.25
C ILE A 240 -21.39 -8.57 -0.42
N LEU A 241 -20.24 -8.90 0.16
CA LEU A 241 -18.94 -8.83 -0.49
C LEU A 241 -18.40 -10.24 -0.69
N ALA A 242 -17.68 -10.47 -1.79
CA ALA A 242 -16.89 -11.67 -2.01
C ALA A 242 -15.43 -11.33 -2.36
N GLU A 243 -14.51 -12.14 -1.88
CA GLU A 243 -13.10 -12.16 -2.30
C GLU A 243 -12.70 -13.60 -2.68
N ARG A 244 -11.69 -13.73 -3.54
CA ARG A 244 -11.17 -15.02 -4.00
C ARG A 244 -9.68 -15.12 -3.64
N PRO A 245 -9.32 -15.68 -2.47
CA PRO A 245 -7.94 -16.05 -2.20
C PRO A 245 -7.56 -17.34 -2.94
N MET A 246 -6.33 -17.40 -3.41
CA MET A 246 -5.68 -18.60 -3.93
C MET A 246 -4.33 -18.78 -3.25
N TYR A 247 -3.96 -20.01 -2.93
CA TYR A 247 -2.66 -20.39 -2.39
C TYR A 247 -2.07 -21.47 -3.29
N PHE A 248 -0.82 -21.35 -3.70
CA PHE A 248 -0.27 -22.21 -4.74
C PHE A 248 1.20 -22.55 -4.61
N THR A 249 1.57 -23.65 -5.27
CA THR A 249 2.93 -24.01 -5.66
C THR A 249 2.97 -24.11 -7.18
N TYR A 250 3.18 -22.98 -7.83
CA TYR A 250 3.20 -22.85 -9.29
C TYR A 250 4.44 -23.53 -9.87
N HIS A 251 4.23 -24.37 -10.89
CA HIS A 251 5.27 -25.21 -11.53
C HIS A 251 6.09 -26.07 -10.55
N GLY A 252 5.56 -26.37 -9.37
CA GLY A 252 6.20 -27.19 -8.36
C GLY A 252 7.36 -26.52 -7.61
N SER A 253 7.62 -25.23 -7.84
CA SER A 253 8.72 -24.51 -7.18
C SER A 253 8.33 -23.13 -6.63
N ILE A 254 7.47 -22.38 -7.32
CA ILE A 254 7.11 -21.01 -6.90
C ILE A 254 5.95 -21.10 -5.91
N THR A 255 6.18 -20.81 -4.64
CA THR A 255 5.12 -20.77 -3.62
C THR A 255 4.66 -19.35 -3.35
N ASP A 256 3.35 -19.09 -3.37
CA ASP A 256 2.75 -17.85 -2.88
C ASP A 256 1.22 -18.03 -2.71
N GLY A 257 0.51 -16.93 -2.55
CA GLY A 257 -0.93 -16.83 -2.74
C GLY A 257 -1.31 -15.39 -3.08
N HIS A 258 -2.49 -15.21 -3.66
CA HIS A 258 -3.02 -13.89 -4.01
C HIS A 258 -4.52 -13.83 -3.73
N VAL A 259 -5.07 -12.63 -3.63
CA VAL A 259 -6.50 -12.40 -3.39
C VAL A 259 -7.05 -11.40 -4.40
N SER A 260 -8.27 -11.64 -4.87
CA SER A 260 -8.98 -10.71 -5.74
C SER A 260 -10.36 -10.36 -5.17
N PRO A 261 -10.78 -9.09 -5.18
CA PRO A 261 -12.16 -8.73 -4.87
C PRO A 261 -13.09 -8.99 -6.06
N ALA A 262 -14.28 -9.50 -5.76
CA ALA A 262 -15.31 -9.70 -6.78
C ALA A 262 -15.68 -8.39 -7.47
N GLN A 263 -15.93 -8.47 -8.77
CA GLN A 263 -16.44 -7.35 -9.56
C GLN A 263 -17.95 -7.37 -9.62
N SER A 264 -18.60 -6.21 -9.44
CA SER A 264 -20.06 -6.09 -9.53
C SER A 264 -20.59 -5.87 -10.95
N ALA A 265 -19.70 -5.57 -11.90
CA ALA A 265 -20.07 -5.27 -13.29
C ALA A 265 -18.99 -5.71 -14.28
N ALA A 266 -19.45 -6.16 -15.45
CA ALA A 266 -18.61 -6.37 -16.62
C ALA A 266 -18.45 -5.07 -17.43
N ALA A 267 -17.37 -4.97 -18.21
CA ALA A 267 -17.06 -3.79 -19.03
C ALA A 267 -16.63 -4.17 -20.45
N THR A 268 -16.77 -3.23 -21.38
CA THR A 268 -16.29 -3.38 -22.76
C THR A 268 -14.88 -2.82 -22.95
N THR A 269 -14.32 -2.17 -21.94
CA THR A 269 -12.93 -1.71 -21.92
C THR A 269 -12.36 -1.86 -20.52
N LEU A 270 -11.19 -2.49 -20.42
CA LEU A 270 -10.50 -2.77 -19.15
C LEU A 270 -9.00 -2.46 -19.33
N TYR A 271 -8.36 -2.01 -18.26
CA TYR A 271 -6.98 -1.53 -18.28
C TYR A 271 -6.14 -2.16 -17.17
N PHE A 272 -4.84 -2.32 -17.44
CA PHE A 272 -3.84 -2.86 -16.53
C PHE A 272 -2.52 -2.08 -16.69
N ALA A 273 -1.98 -1.52 -15.61
CA ALA A 273 -0.81 -0.64 -15.67
C ALA A 273 0.55 -1.37 -15.52
N GLU A 274 0.59 -2.46 -14.78
CA GLU A 274 1.75 -3.34 -14.70
C GLU A 274 1.67 -4.47 -15.74
N GLY A 275 2.81 -5.10 -16.00
CA GLY A 275 3.02 -6.25 -16.88
C GLY A 275 4.51 -6.42 -17.16
N TYR A 276 5.01 -7.63 -16.99
CA TYR A 276 6.41 -7.96 -17.20
C TYR A 276 6.57 -9.41 -17.65
N THR A 277 7.25 -9.61 -18.78
CA THR A 277 7.51 -10.93 -19.37
C THR A 277 9.01 -11.27 -19.38
N GLY A 278 9.76 -10.67 -18.46
CA GLY A 278 11.17 -10.97 -18.25
C GLY A 278 11.43 -12.38 -17.73
N ALA A 279 12.70 -12.74 -17.66
CA ALA A 279 13.11 -14.01 -17.08
C ALA A 279 12.52 -14.17 -15.66
N GLY A 280 11.91 -15.32 -15.42
CA GLY A 280 11.27 -15.64 -14.14
C GLY A 280 9.85 -15.12 -13.97
N PHE A 281 9.22 -14.52 -14.99
CA PHE A 281 7.83 -14.04 -14.91
C PHE A 281 6.94 -14.76 -15.93
N ASP A 282 5.79 -15.23 -15.46
CA ASP A 282 4.67 -15.68 -16.27
C ASP A 282 3.47 -14.77 -16.04
N GLU A 283 3.07 -14.04 -17.07
CA GLU A 283 1.94 -13.11 -17.04
C GLU A 283 0.79 -13.65 -17.89
N TYR A 284 -0.43 -13.49 -17.38
CA TYR A 284 -1.65 -13.91 -18.05
C TYR A 284 -2.71 -12.82 -18.00
N ILE A 285 -3.61 -12.85 -18.98
CA ILE A 285 -4.89 -12.14 -18.95
C ILE A 285 -5.99 -13.20 -18.98
N THR A 286 -6.77 -13.29 -17.91
CA THR A 286 -7.92 -14.18 -17.81
C THR A 286 -9.18 -13.40 -18.09
N LEU A 287 -10.05 -13.93 -18.93
CA LEU A 287 -11.28 -13.27 -19.40
C LEU A 287 -12.48 -14.13 -19.07
N GLN A 288 -13.55 -13.51 -18.60
CA GLN A 288 -14.86 -14.15 -18.43
C GLN A 288 -15.89 -13.42 -19.28
N ASN A 289 -16.68 -14.19 -20.02
CA ASN A 289 -17.87 -13.73 -20.68
C ASN A 289 -19.10 -14.26 -19.92
N PRO A 290 -19.71 -13.44 -19.06
CA PRO A 290 -20.89 -13.86 -18.29
C PRO A 290 -22.17 -13.86 -19.13
N GLY A 291 -22.13 -13.32 -20.36
CA GLY A 291 -23.28 -13.16 -21.24
C GLY A 291 -23.56 -14.38 -22.10
N SER A 292 -24.72 -14.34 -22.76
CA SER A 292 -25.21 -15.40 -23.65
C SER A 292 -24.76 -15.24 -25.12
N VAL A 293 -23.93 -14.25 -25.43
CA VAL A 293 -23.42 -13.93 -26.77
C VAL A 293 -21.91 -13.99 -26.75
N ALA A 294 -21.27 -14.56 -27.78
CA ALA A 294 -19.82 -14.62 -27.87
C ALA A 294 -19.22 -13.21 -27.89
N ALA A 295 -18.15 -13.00 -27.12
CA ALA A 295 -17.44 -11.73 -27.01
C ALA A 295 -16.20 -11.75 -27.90
N ASN A 296 -16.13 -10.85 -28.87
CA ASN A 296 -14.91 -10.59 -29.63
C ASN A 296 -14.04 -9.62 -28.82
N VAL A 297 -12.88 -10.08 -28.38
CA VAL A 297 -11.97 -9.35 -27.49
C VAL A 297 -10.68 -9.02 -28.22
N SER A 298 -10.20 -7.79 -28.08
CA SER A 298 -8.86 -7.36 -28.49
C SER A 298 -8.07 -6.91 -27.27
N ILE A 299 -6.79 -7.30 -27.22
CA ILE A 299 -5.87 -6.90 -26.15
C ILE A 299 -4.72 -6.14 -26.82
N ALA A 300 -4.56 -4.86 -26.47
CA ALA A 300 -3.45 -4.03 -26.90
C ALA A 300 -2.46 -3.83 -25.74
N TYR A 301 -1.20 -4.15 -25.97
CA TYR A 301 -0.09 -3.95 -25.04
C TYR A 301 0.64 -2.66 -25.39
N GLN A 302 0.97 -1.87 -24.38
CA GLN A 302 1.72 -0.63 -24.50
C GLN A 302 3.04 -0.79 -23.75
N SER A 303 4.15 -0.51 -24.43
CA SER A 303 5.48 -0.46 -23.81
C SER A 303 5.90 1.01 -23.59
N SER A 304 7.12 1.21 -23.09
CA SER A 304 7.70 2.54 -22.95
C SER A 304 7.95 3.26 -24.29
N SER A 305 7.93 2.54 -25.43
CA SER A 305 8.16 3.14 -26.76
C SER A 305 6.93 3.80 -27.39
N GLY A 306 5.73 3.57 -26.83
CA GLY A 306 4.50 4.26 -27.23
C GLY A 306 3.77 3.71 -28.46
N THR A 307 4.26 2.65 -29.11
CA THR A 307 3.54 1.97 -30.21
C THR A 307 2.83 0.72 -29.67
N PRO A 308 1.48 0.73 -29.56
CA PRO A 308 0.76 -0.44 -29.08
C PRO A 308 0.75 -1.58 -30.12
N PHE A 309 0.76 -2.82 -29.64
CA PHE A 309 0.62 -4.03 -30.44
C PHE A 309 -0.22 -5.05 -29.67
N GLY A 310 -0.77 -6.08 -30.31
CA GLY A 310 -1.77 -6.89 -29.62
C GLY A 310 -2.24 -8.15 -30.33
N ASN A 311 -3.15 -8.85 -29.67
CA ASN A 311 -3.84 -10.02 -30.19
C ASN A 311 -5.36 -9.87 -30.03
N ALA A 312 -6.11 -10.75 -30.68
CA ALA A 312 -7.55 -10.85 -30.54
C ALA A 312 -7.97 -12.31 -30.31
N LEU A 313 -9.09 -12.50 -29.64
CA LEU A 313 -9.69 -13.81 -29.37
C LEU A 313 -11.21 -13.69 -29.26
N VAL A 314 -11.89 -14.83 -29.32
CA VAL A 314 -13.33 -14.93 -29.06
C VAL A 314 -13.52 -15.68 -27.74
N VAL A 315 -14.27 -15.08 -26.81
CA VAL A 315 -14.69 -15.73 -25.57
C VAL A 315 -16.14 -16.20 -25.74
N PRO A 316 -16.42 -17.52 -25.76
CA PRO A 316 -17.77 -18.03 -25.95
C PRO A 316 -18.76 -17.55 -24.86
N PRO A 317 -20.08 -17.67 -25.09
CA PRO A 317 -21.09 -17.43 -24.06
C PRO A 317 -20.85 -18.26 -22.79
N HIS A 318 -21.07 -17.67 -21.61
CA HIS A 318 -20.96 -18.35 -20.31
C HIS A 318 -19.65 -19.12 -20.11
N ALA A 319 -18.55 -18.57 -20.62
CA ALA A 319 -17.26 -19.22 -20.64
C ALA A 319 -16.15 -18.26 -20.24
N ARG A 320 -14.98 -18.85 -19.99
CA ARG A 320 -13.75 -18.10 -19.77
C ARG A 320 -12.67 -18.45 -20.79
N SER A 321 -11.63 -17.63 -20.85
CA SER A 321 -10.45 -17.86 -21.67
C SER A 321 -9.21 -17.27 -20.99
N THR A 322 -8.04 -17.88 -21.22
CA THR A 322 -6.75 -17.41 -20.71
C THR A 322 -5.85 -17.04 -21.88
N VAL A 323 -5.20 -15.88 -21.81
CA VAL A 323 -4.10 -15.50 -22.71
C VAL A 323 -2.81 -15.45 -21.91
N ARG A 324 -1.81 -16.26 -22.27
CA ARG A 324 -0.45 -16.12 -21.72
C ARG A 324 0.27 -14.99 -22.46
N VAL A 325 0.50 -13.88 -21.77
CA VAL A 325 1.07 -12.64 -22.33
C VAL A 325 2.46 -12.88 -22.89
N ASN A 326 3.29 -13.68 -22.21
CA ASN A 326 4.65 -14.04 -22.67
C ASN A 326 4.67 -14.60 -24.10
N ASN A 327 3.64 -15.36 -24.51
CA ASN A 327 3.55 -15.92 -25.85
C ASN A 327 3.20 -14.88 -26.92
N VAL A 328 2.56 -13.78 -26.52
CA VAL A 328 2.11 -12.70 -27.42
C VAL A 328 3.19 -11.64 -27.57
N VAL A 329 3.75 -11.17 -26.45
CA VAL A 329 4.68 -10.04 -26.44
C VAL A 329 6.15 -10.44 -26.53
N GLY A 330 6.45 -11.72 -26.30
CA GLY A 330 7.82 -12.22 -26.23
C GLY A 330 8.47 -11.96 -24.87
N ALA A 331 9.74 -12.32 -24.76
CA ALA A 331 10.49 -12.23 -23.51
C ALA A 331 11.02 -10.81 -23.24
N ASN A 332 11.24 -10.52 -21.96
CA ASN A 332 11.88 -9.29 -21.46
C ASN A 332 11.17 -8.01 -21.89
N GLN A 333 9.83 -8.02 -21.90
CA GLN A 333 9.03 -6.83 -22.15
C GLN A 333 8.41 -6.32 -20.85
N GLU A 334 8.43 -5.01 -20.65
CA GLU A 334 7.58 -4.31 -19.69
C GLU A 334 6.38 -3.74 -20.46
N VAL A 335 5.18 -4.23 -20.15
CA VAL A 335 3.96 -3.89 -20.87
C VAL A 335 2.82 -3.53 -19.93
N SER A 336 1.89 -2.72 -20.41
CA SER A 336 0.59 -2.46 -19.80
C SER A 336 -0.46 -2.91 -20.81
N ALA A 337 -1.64 -3.36 -20.37
CA ALA A 337 -2.66 -3.89 -21.28
C ALA A 337 -3.91 -3.02 -21.32
N LYS A 338 -4.52 -2.91 -22.50
CA LYS A 338 -5.86 -2.40 -22.73
C LYS A 338 -6.67 -3.49 -23.42
N VAL A 339 -7.68 -3.99 -22.74
CA VAL A 339 -8.64 -4.96 -23.28
C VAL A 339 -9.85 -4.21 -23.79
N THR A 340 -10.30 -4.49 -25.01
CA THR A 340 -11.56 -3.98 -25.59
C THR A 340 -12.42 -5.13 -26.09
N SER A 341 -13.74 -5.03 -25.94
CA SER A 341 -14.67 -6.05 -26.40
C SER A 341 -15.97 -5.45 -26.95
N ASP A 342 -16.63 -6.19 -27.85
CA ASP A 342 -17.96 -5.88 -28.36
C ASP A 342 -19.10 -6.33 -27.43
N GLN A 343 -18.80 -7.13 -26.41
CA GLN A 343 -19.71 -7.51 -25.32
C GLN A 343 -19.09 -7.14 -23.96
N PRO A 344 -19.89 -6.94 -22.90
CA PRO A 344 -19.36 -6.79 -21.55
C PRO A 344 -18.64 -8.07 -21.11
N VAL A 345 -17.35 -7.93 -20.75
CA VAL A 345 -16.50 -9.01 -20.21
C VAL A 345 -15.90 -8.59 -18.88
N LEU A 346 -15.35 -9.56 -18.16
CA LEU A 346 -14.47 -9.31 -17.02
C LEU A 346 -13.07 -9.76 -17.36
N ALA A 347 -12.08 -9.10 -16.76
CA ALA A 347 -10.69 -9.48 -16.91
C ALA A 347 -9.93 -9.34 -15.58
N GLU A 348 -9.08 -10.30 -15.32
CA GLU A 348 -8.06 -10.27 -14.26
C GLU A 348 -6.70 -10.55 -14.89
N ARG A 349 -5.64 -10.07 -14.24
CA ARG A 349 -4.26 -10.26 -14.67
C ARG A 349 -3.46 -10.94 -13.55
N PRO A 350 -3.38 -12.28 -13.57
CA PRO A 350 -2.47 -12.97 -12.70
C PRO A 350 -1.05 -13.00 -13.26
N MET A 351 -0.10 -12.93 -12.35
CA MET A 351 1.31 -13.13 -12.61
C MET A 351 1.88 -14.13 -11.59
N TYR A 352 2.80 -14.96 -12.04
CA TYR A 352 3.57 -15.87 -11.21
C TYR A 352 5.03 -15.61 -11.49
N PHE A 353 5.85 -15.47 -10.45
CA PHE A 353 7.22 -15.01 -10.65
C PHE A 353 8.22 -15.57 -9.64
N ASN A 354 9.47 -15.60 -10.08
CA ASN A 354 10.65 -15.64 -9.24
C ASN A 354 11.43 -14.34 -9.46
N TYR A 355 11.15 -13.35 -8.62
CA TYR A 355 11.71 -12.01 -8.73
C TYR A 355 13.19 -12.01 -8.30
N LYS A 356 14.03 -11.41 -9.15
CA LYS A 356 15.50 -11.34 -9.00
C LYS A 356 16.22 -12.67 -8.76
N GLY A 357 15.62 -13.80 -9.12
CA GLY A 357 16.24 -15.12 -8.92
C GLY A 357 16.07 -15.69 -7.51
N SER A 358 15.32 -15.02 -6.63
CA SER A 358 15.34 -15.31 -5.18
C SER A 358 14.04 -15.13 -4.44
N VAL A 359 13.07 -14.39 -4.98
CA VAL A 359 11.78 -14.13 -4.31
C VAL A 359 10.69 -14.80 -5.13
N ASP A 360 10.21 -15.95 -4.68
CA ASP A 360 9.02 -16.57 -5.26
C ASP A 360 7.80 -15.70 -4.95
N GLY A 361 6.88 -15.60 -5.92
CA GLY A 361 5.64 -14.91 -5.69
C GLY A 361 4.59 -15.07 -6.78
N GLY A 362 3.43 -14.49 -6.54
CA GLY A 362 2.42 -14.29 -7.56
C GLY A 362 1.37 -13.28 -7.11
N SER A 363 0.68 -12.70 -8.08
CA SER A 363 -0.19 -11.56 -7.84
C SER A 363 -1.35 -11.57 -8.81
N VAL A 364 -2.50 -11.06 -8.40
CA VAL A 364 -3.65 -10.81 -9.29
C VAL A 364 -4.11 -9.38 -9.14
N VAL A 365 -4.58 -8.79 -10.24
CA VAL A 365 -5.34 -7.54 -10.21
C VAL A 365 -6.54 -7.63 -11.15
N VAL A 366 -7.61 -6.95 -10.78
CA VAL A 366 -8.78 -6.75 -11.63
C VAL A 366 -8.51 -5.64 -12.65
N GLY A 367 -8.94 -5.81 -13.90
CA GLY A 367 -8.90 -4.75 -14.89
C GLY A 367 -9.74 -3.54 -14.48
N GLN A 368 -9.13 -2.35 -14.50
CA GLN A 368 -9.85 -1.10 -14.23
C GLN A 368 -10.73 -0.74 -15.43
N SER A 369 -12.00 -0.42 -15.22
CA SER A 369 -12.94 -0.07 -16.30
C SER A 369 -12.77 1.36 -16.82
N ALA A 370 -12.03 2.21 -16.10
CA ALA A 370 -11.74 3.58 -16.49
C ALA A 370 -10.38 4.03 -15.95
N PRO A 371 -9.60 4.81 -16.71
CA PRO A 371 -8.46 5.55 -16.20
C PRO A 371 -8.90 6.66 -15.23
N LEU A 372 -8.05 6.99 -14.28
CA LEU A 372 -8.25 7.96 -13.21
C LEU A 372 -7.35 9.19 -13.40
N THR A 373 -7.81 10.35 -12.96
CA THR A 373 -6.95 11.53 -12.73
C THR A 373 -6.51 11.64 -11.28
N THR A 374 -7.11 10.87 -10.37
CA THR A 374 -6.67 10.75 -8.98
C THR A 374 -6.93 9.34 -8.47
N GLY A 375 -5.91 8.73 -7.87
CA GLY A 375 -5.96 7.38 -7.30
C GLY A 375 -5.20 7.30 -5.98
N TYR A 376 -5.60 6.36 -5.12
CA TYR A 376 -5.08 6.20 -3.77
C TYR A 376 -4.62 4.77 -3.49
N PHE A 377 -3.63 4.66 -2.61
CA PHE A 377 -2.93 3.45 -2.19
C PHE A 377 -2.66 3.59 -0.68
N ALA A 378 -3.26 2.73 0.15
CA ALA A 378 -3.14 2.82 1.61
C ALA A 378 -1.97 2.01 2.19
N GLU A 379 -1.54 0.99 1.46
CA GLU A 379 -0.34 0.20 1.69
C GLU A 379 0.89 0.84 1.02
N GLY A 380 2.06 0.57 1.57
CA GLY A 380 3.35 1.04 1.06
C GLY A 380 4.43 0.78 2.10
N TYR A 381 5.53 0.17 1.68
CA TYR A 381 6.66 -0.10 2.56
C TYR A 381 7.95 -0.28 1.76
N THR A 382 8.94 0.56 2.03
CA THR A 382 10.28 0.48 1.40
C THR A 382 11.35 -0.07 2.35
N GLY A 383 10.95 -0.83 3.38
CA GLY A 383 11.89 -1.39 4.34
C GLY A 383 12.72 -2.56 3.85
N PRO A 384 13.64 -3.06 4.70
CA PRO A 384 14.48 -4.19 4.37
C PRO A 384 13.65 -5.39 3.89
N GLY A 385 14.01 -5.93 2.72
CA GLY A 385 13.32 -7.04 2.10
C GLY A 385 12.08 -6.66 1.29
N PHE A 386 11.81 -5.38 1.02
CA PHE A 386 10.69 -4.94 0.20
C PHE A 386 11.15 -4.07 -0.97
N ASP A 387 10.67 -4.39 -2.17
CA ASP A 387 10.78 -3.56 -3.36
C ASP A 387 9.38 -3.12 -3.79
N GLU A 388 9.10 -1.82 -3.62
CA GLU A 388 7.84 -1.20 -3.99
C GLU A 388 7.97 -0.37 -5.28
N TYR A 389 6.98 -0.54 -6.15
CA TYR A 389 6.87 0.17 -7.41
C TYR A 389 5.49 0.82 -7.56
N LEU A 390 5.43 1.88 -8.36
CA LEU A 390 4.20 2.39 -8.95
C LEU A 390 4.31 2.30 -10.47
N THR A 391 3.33 1.70 -11.11
CA THR A 391 3.26 1.58 -12.58
C THR A 391 2.12 2.41 -13.11
N PHE A 392 2.38 3.09 -14.22
CA PHE A 392 1.46 4.03 -14.84
C PHE A 392 1.27 3.64 -16.29
N GLN A 393 0.02 3.49 -16.71
CA GLN A 393 -0.35 3.38 -18.12
C GLN A 393 -1.06 4.67 -18.53
N ASN A 394 -0.58 5.29 -19.61
CA ASN A 394 -1.27 6.36 -20.30
C ASN A 394 -1.92 5.80 -21.57
N PRO A 395 -3.23 5.50 -21.54
CA PRO A 395 -3.93 4.98 -22.72
C PRO A 395 -4.34 6.10 -23.70
N GLY A 396 -4.06 7.37 -23.38
CA GLY A 396 -4.43 8.54 -24.17
C GLY A 396 -3.35 8.97 -25.15
N GLY A 397 -3.76 9.78 -26.14
CA GLY A 397 -2.87 10.34 -27.17
C GLY A 397 -2.09 11.59 -26.76
N ILE A 398 -2.12 11.97 -25.47
CA ILE A 398 -1.48 13.17 -24.92
C ILE A 398 -0.59 12.75 -23.75
N ASP A 399 0.62 13.30 -23.65
CA ASP A 399 1.52 13.07 -22.52
C ASP A 399 0.85 13.47 -21.19
N ALA A 400 0.97 12.61 -20.18
CA ALA A 400 0.40 12.84 -18.86
C ALA A 400 1.49 13.30 -17.89
N ARG A 401 1.25 14.39 -17.16
CA ARG A 401 2.05 14.80 -16.01
C ARG A 401 1.46 14.22 -14.74
N VAL A 402 2.21 13.32 -14.11
CA VAL A 402 1.79 12.58 -12.93
C VAL A 402 2.55 13.09 -11.71
N THR A 403 1.84 13.35 -10.63
CA THR A 403 2.37 13.68 -9.31
C THR A 403 2.00 12.57 -8.33
N VAL A 404 2.99 12.04 -7.62
CA VAL A 404 2.79 11.09 -6.54
C VAL A 404 3.07 11.81 -5.22
N ALA A 405 2.11 11.81 -4.31
CA ALA A 405 2.25 12.35 -2.96
C ALA A 405 2.19 11.20 -1.95
N TYR A 406 3.26 11.03 -1.19
CA TYR A 406 3.39 10.03 -0.14
C TYR A 406 2.97 10.59 1.22
N GLN A 407 2.29 9.78 2.01
CA GLN A 407 1.88 10.11 3.37
C GLN A 407 2.42 9.06 4.34
N PHE A 408 3.08 9.53 5.40
CA PHE A 408 3.76 8.69 6.38
C PHE A 408 2.97 8.62 7.70
N PRO A 409 3.27 7.62 8.55
CA PRO A 409 2.85 7.66 9.94
C PRO A 409 3.28 8.97 10.61
N GLY A 410 2.37 9.59 11.37
CA GLY A 410 2.64 10.86 12.07
C GLY A 410 2.42 12.12 11.22
N GLY A 411 2.03 11.99 9.95
CA GLY A 411 1.51 13.08 9.11
C GLY A 411 2.56 13.85 8.31
N ALA A 412 3.82 13.40 8.31
CA ALA A 412 4.80 13.88 7.34
C ALA A 412 4.44 13.39 5.93
N THR A 413 4.82 14.15 4.92
CA THR A 413 4.54 13.84 3.51
C THR A 413 5.77 14.07 2.63
N ALA A 414 5.80 13.43 1.47
CA ALA A 414 6.77 13.68 0.40
C ALA A 414 6.04 13.67 -0.95
N SER A 415 6.68 14.17 -2.01
CA SER A 415 6.10 14.07 -3.35
C SER A 415 7.13 14.02 -4.46
N THR A 416 6.78 13.34 -5.55
CA THR A 416 7.55 13.28 -6.79
C THR A 416 6.65 13.53 -8.00
N SER A 417 7.25 13.78 -9.16
CA SER A 417 6.51 13.95 -10.41
C SER A 417 7.26 13.36 -11.59
N LEU A 418 6.52 12.78 -12.53
CA LEU A 418 7.04 12.21 -13.76
C LEU A 418 6.11 12.48 -14.95
N MET A 419 6.68 12.43 -16.16
CA MET A 419 5.90 12.41 -17.39
C MET A 419 5.68 10.97 -17.84
N VAL A 420 4.44 10.64 -18.20
CA VAL A 420 4.06 9.37 -18.83
C VAL A 420 3.63 9.69 -20.27
N PRO A 421 4.48 9.44 -21.27
CA PRO A 421 4.17 9.80 -22.66
C PRO A 421 2.86 9.19 -23.16
N ALA A 422 2.28 9.81 -24.18
CA ALA A 422 1.09 9.31 -24.88
C ALA A 422 1.25 7.84 -25.29
N ASN A 423 0.18 7.07 -25.16
CA ASN A 423 0.10 5.66 -25.53
C ASN A 423 1.22 4.77 -24.94
N SER A 424 1.80 5.15 -23.80
CA SER A 424 2.93 4.44 -23.20
C SER A 424 2.69 4.05 -21.74
N ARG A 425 3.68 3.39 -21.14
CA ARG A 425 3.74 3.13 -19.71
C ARG A 425 5.04 3.59 -19.07
N ARG A 426 5.03 3.74 -17.75
CA ARG A 426 6.21 4.02 -16.92
C ARG A 426 6.14 3.25 -15.60
N THR A 427 7.31 2.85 -15.10
CA THR A 427 7.48 2.34 -13.72
C THR A 427 8.29 3.35 -12.92
N LEU A 428 7.87 3.59 -11.69
CA LEU A 428 8.58 4.36 -10.67
C LEU A 428 8.93 3.40 -9.52
N ALA A 429 10.20 3.35 -9.10
CA ALA A 429 10.61 2.62 -7.91
C ALA A 429 10.49 3.54 -6.69
N VAL A 430 9.60 3.21 -5.75
CA VAL A 430 9.26 4.09 -4.61
C VAL A 430 10.44 4.25 -3.66
N GLY A 431 11.24 3.19 -3.47
CA GLY A 431 12.48 3.25 -2.70
C GLY A 431 13.50 4.29 -3.23
N ASN A 432 13.43 4.67 -4.52
CA ASN A 432 14.27 5.75 -5.05
C ASN A 432 13.87 7.14 -4.58
N ASP A 433 12.60 7.33 -4.23
CA ASP A 433 12.08 8.60 -3.75
C ASP A 433 12.13 8.70 -2.22
N LEU A 434 11.84 7.60 -1.51
CA LEU A 434 11.69 7.58 -0.05
C LEU A 434 12.92 7.08 0.71
N GLY A 435 13.83 6.36 0.04
CA GLY A 435 14.88 5.61 0.72
C GLY A 435 14.35 4.34 1.39
N VAL A 436 15.12 3.79 2.33
CA VAL A 436 14.81 2.51 2.99
C VAL A 436 14.14 2.69 4.35
N GLY A 437 13.20 1.80 4.68
CA GLY A 437 12.60 1.70 6.02
C GLY A 437 11.46 2.68 6.25
N VAL A 438 10.68 2.99 5.22
CA VAL A 438 9.56 3.93 5.29
C VAL A 438 8.25 3.17 5.12
N ASP A 439 7.33 3.32 6.07
CA ASP A 439 5.91 2.99 5.88
C ASP A 439 5.25 4.16 5.15
N ASP A 440 4.58 3.89 4.05
CA ASP A 440 3.93 4.93 3.26
C ASP A 440 2.57 4.51 2.72
N SER A 441 1.93 5.50 2.12
CA SER A 441 0.69 5.42 1.37
C SER A 441 0.81 6.49 0.30
N ALA A 442 0.24 6.25 -0.88
CA ALA A 442 0.41 7.14 -2.01
C ALA A 442 -0.92 7.70 -2.49
N ARG A 443 -0.91 8.96 -2.88
CA ARG A 443 -1.92 9.59 -3.73
C ARG A 443 -1.28 9.92 -5.06
N VAL A 444 -1.86 9.41 -6.14
CA VAL A 444 -1.42 9.69 -7.50
C VAL A 444 -2.41 10.67 -8.12
N ALA A 445 -1.91 11.78 -8.64
CA ALA A 445 -2.69 12.79 -9.36
C ALA A 445 -2.11 13.00 -10.76
N SER A 446 -2.97 13.17 -11.77
CA SER A 446 -2.55 13.32 -13.16
C SER A 446 -3.42 14.34 -13.89
N ASP A 447 -2.80 15.11 -14.79
CA ASP A 447 -3.50 16.07 -15.65
C ASP A 447 -4.21 15.41 -16.85
N GLN A 448 -3.90 14.14 -17.12
CA GLN A 448 -4.61 13.27 -18.06
C GLN A 448 -5.12 12.02 -17.33
N PRO A 449 -6.21 11.38 -17.80
CA PRO A 449 -6.63 10.08 -17.28
C PRO A 449 -5.58 8.99 -17.51
N ILE A 450 -5.11 8.36 -16.42
CA ILE A 450 -4.11 7.28 -16.42
C ILE A 450 -4.60 6.10 -15.58
N VAL A 451 -4.00 4.93 -15.77
CA VAL A 451 -4.25 3.74 -14.95
C VAL A 451 -3.01 3.55 -14.09
N THR A 452 -3.19 3.18 -12.82
CA THR A 452 -2.06 3.04 -11.90
C THR A 452 -2.21 1.81 -11.01
N GLU A 453 -1.12 1.06 -10.90
CA GLU A 453 -1.01 -0.12 -10.05
C GLU A 453 0.24 0.01 -9.16
N ARG A 454 0.24 -0.65 -7.99
CA ARG A 454 1.37 -0.73 -7.06
C ARG A 454 1.81 -2.19 -6.90
N PRO A 455 2.77 -2.67 -7.70
CA PRO A 455 3.41 -3.96 -7.48
C PRO A 455 4.44 -3.87 -6.36
N MET A 456 4.47 -4.90 -5.53
CA MET A 456 5.44 -5.08 -4.45
C MET A 456 5.99 -6.50 -4.49
N TYR A 457 7.28 -6.63 -4.23
CA TYR A 457 8.00 -7.90 -4.13
C TYR A 457 8.73 -7.91 -2.79
N PHE A 458 8.64 -9.00 -2.03
CA PHE A 458 9.18 -8.99 -0.69
C PHE A 458 9.67 -10.34 -0.16
N THR A 459 10.57 -10.26 0.81
CA THR A 459 10.86 -11.31 1.80
C THR A 459 10.45 -10.79 3.17
N TYR A 460 9.25 -11.17 3.62
CA TYR A 460 8.67 -10.76 4.87
C TYR A 460 9.31 -11.48 6.06
N LYS A 461 9.98 -10.71 6.93
CA LYS A 461 10.61 -11.16 8.18
C LYS A 461 11.50 -12.40 8.03
N GLY A 462 12.01 -12.67 6.83
CA GLY A 462 12.83 -13.83 6.51
C GLY A 462 12.10 -15.17 6.48
N PHE A 463 10.76 -15.22 6.58
CA PHE A 463 10.00 -16.48 6.54
C PHE A 463 9.06 -16.61 5.33
N ALA A 464 8.68 -15.50 4.69
CA ALA A 464 7.80 -15.55 3.54
C ALA A 464 8.29 -14.68 2.40
N ASP A 465 8.69 -15.32 1.31
CA ASP A 465 8.83 -14.66 0.02
C ASP A 465 7.44 -14.49 -0.61
N GLY A 466 7.24 -13.40 -1.34
CA GLY A 466 5.99 -13.18 -2.07
C GLY A 466 5.99 -11.90 -2.89
N GLY A 467 4.85 -11.61 -3.48
CA GLY A 467 4.58 -10.29 -4.01
C GLY A 467 3.09 -10.08 -4.26
N HIS A 468 2.71 -8.84 -4.51
CA HIS A 468 1.31 -8.51 -4.78
C HIS A 468 1.21 -7.27 -5.65
N VAL A 469 0.02 -7.00 -6.19
CA VAL A 469 -0.28 -5.76 -6.88
C VAL A 469 -1.57 -5.16 -6.34
N GLY A 470 -1.54 -3.87 -6.00
CA GLY A 470 -2.74 -3.10 -5.70
C GLY A 470 -3.16 -2.26 -6.90
N ALA A 471 -4.45 -2.10 -7.15
CA ALA A 471 -4.97 -1.12 -8.10
C ALA A 471 -5.30 0.20 -7.40
N ALA A 472 -5.05 1.33 -8.06
CA ALA A 472 -5.36 2.63 -7.46
C ALA A 472 -6.87 2.76 -7.18
N GLN A 473 -7.21 3.07 -5.93
CA GLN A 473 -8.60 3.29 -5.53
C GLN A 473 -9.06 4.68 -5.99
N PRO A 474 -10.22 4.80 -6.68
CA PRO A 474 -10.73 6.10 -7.09
C PRO A 474 -11.14 6.91 -5.86
N GLY A 475 -10.82 8.19 -5.87
CA GLY A 475 -11.15 9.09 -4.78
C GLY A 475 -11.40 10.51 -5.24
N PRO A 476 -11.84 11.40 -4.34
CA PRO A 476 -11.94 12.81 -4.67
C PRO A 476 -10.57 13.31 -5.16
N PRO A 477 -10.54 14.22 -6.14
CA PRO A 477 -9.30 14.89 -6.49
C PRO A 477 -8.69 15.48 -5.22
N ALA A 478 -7.36 15.46 -5.14
CA ALA A 478 -6.65 16.13 -4.07
C ALA A 478 -7.26 17.53 -3.86
N ALA A 479 -7.51 17.93 -2.61
CA ALA A 479 -7.36 19.35 -2.32
C ALA A 479 -5.98 19.72 -2.87
N PRO A 480 -5.85 20.75 -3.74
CA PRO A 480 -4.56 21.09 -4.34
C PRO A 480 -3.50 21.04 -3.23
N GLU A 481 -2.39 20.32 -3.47
CA GLU A 481 -1.22 20.34 -2.59
C GLU A 481 -1.12 21.77 -2.08
N PRO A 482 -1.20 22.01 -0.75
CA PRO A 482 -1.29 23.36 -0.29
C PRO A 482 -0.12 24.09 -0.92
N TYR A 483 -0.44 25.26 -1.49
CA TYR A 483 0.52 26.32 -1.77
C TYR A 483 1.68 26.25 -0.79
N LEU A 484 2.88 26.62 -1.23
CA LEU A 484 4.07 26.69 -0.37
C LEU A 484 3.64 27.17 1.02
N SER A 485 3.80 26.29 2.03
CA SER A 485 3.20 26.45 3.36
C SER A 485 4.18 26.02 4.44
N ALA A 486 3.85 26.32 5.70
CA ALA A 486 4.71 25.96 6.83
C ALA A 486 4.87 24.42 6.96
N ALA A 487 3.94 23.65 6.37
CA ALA A 487 4.03 22.19 6.30
C ALA A 487 4.95 21.70 5.17
N SER A 488 5.31 22.53 4.20
CA SER A 488 6.20 22.15 3.10
C SER A 488 7.57 21.69 3.60
N ARG A 489 7.99 20.49 3.17
CA ARG A 489 9.26 19.88 3.56
C ARG A 489 10.35 20.09 2.52
N ILE A 490 11.58 20.27 2.98
CA ILE A 490 12.79 20.32 2.16
C ILE A 490 13.16 18.88 1.78
N HIS A 491 13.43 18.65 0.51
CA HIS A 491 13.92 17.38 -0.02
C HIS A 491 15.05 17.66 -1.01
N HIS A 492 15.75 16.67 -1.55
CA HIS A 492 16.99 16.84 -2.36
C HIS A 492 16.85 17.65 -3.68
N ARG A 493 15.62 18.00 -4.09
CA ARG A 493 15.33 18.72 -5.35
C ARG A 493 14.51 20.00 -5.16
N GLY A 494 14.19 20.40 -3.94
CA GLY A 494 13.43 21.63 -3.67
C GLY A 494 12.70 21.59 -2.33
N ILE A 495 11.51 22.21 -2.30
CA ILE A 495 10.67 22.34 -1.10
C ILE A 495 9.19 22.25 -1.44
N GLY A 496 8.43 21.49 -0.65
CA GLY A 496 6.97 21.40 -0.80
C GLY A 496 6.58 20.91 -2.19
N PRO A 497 5.80 21.66 -2.99
CA PRO A 497 5.50 21.32 -4.38
C PRO A 497 6.52 21.87 -5.39
N ILE A 498 7.50 22.68 -4.96
CA ILE A 498 8.43 23.37 -5.87
C ILE A 498 9.69 22.53 -6.09
N ARG A 499 10.15 22.45 -7.35
CA ARG A 499 11.28 21.61 -7.77
C ARG A 499 12.30 22.38 -8.62
N ALA A 500 13.58 22.02 -8.49
CA ALA A 500 14.60 22.36 -9.46
C ALA A 500 14.25 21.76 -10.84
N GLY A 501 14.27 22.61 -11.86
CA GLY A 501 13.79 22.37 -13.21
C GLY A 501 12.48 23.09 -13.57
N MET A 502 11.71 23.57 -12.58
CA MET A 502 10.50 24.36 -12.84
C MET A 502 10.85 25.77 -13.30
N SER A 503 10.04 26.35 -14.18
CA SER A 503 10.11 27.81 -14.40
C SER A 503 9.61 28.54 -13.16
N ILE A 504 10.13 29.74 -12.88
CA ILE A 504 9.67 30.50 -11.71
C ILE A 504 8.18 30.87 -11.78
N THR A 505 7.65 31.07 -12.99
CA THR A 505 6.22 31.36 -13.19
C THR A 505 5.35 30.14 -12.84
N GLU A 506 5.76 28.95 -13.28
CA GLU A 506 5.11 27.68 -12.93
C GLU A 506 5.17 27.45 -11.41
N ALA A 507 6.34 27.67 -10.81
CA ALA A 507 6.53 27.53 -9.37
C ALA A 507 5.63 28.49 -8.57
N ALA A 508 5.49 29.74 -9.00
CA ALA A 508 4.62 30.72 -8.34
C ALA A 508 3.13 30.35 -8.43
N GLN A 509 2.71 29.78 -9.56
CA GLN A 509 1.34 29.29 -9.73
C GLN A 509 1.05 28.08 -8.86
N ILE A 510 1.93 27.07 -8.90
CA ILE A 510 1.80 25.84 -8.11
C ILE A 510 1.91 26.13 -6.61
N GLY A 511 2.87 26.96 -6.23
CA GLY A 511 3.15 27.30 -4.84
C GLY A 511 2.28 28.43 -4.29
N GLY A 512 1.43 29.06 -5.09
CA GLY A 512 0.51 30.13 -4.66
C GLY A 512 1.20 31.31 -3.99
N PHE A 513 2.37 31.71 -4.49
CA PHE A 513 3.13 32.81 -3.93
C PHE A 513 3.39 33.89 -4.98
N THR A 514 3.45 35.14 -4.52
CA THR A 514 4.10 36.22 -5.28
C THR A 514 5.59 36.22 -4.97
N TYR A 515 6.42 36.69 -5.89
CA TYR A 515 7.87 36.73 -5.69
C TYR A 515 8.48 38.02 -6.23
N THR A 516 9.63 38.39 -5.66
CA THR A 516 10.51 39.42 -6.20
C THR A 516 11.74 38.78 -6.83
N LEU A 517 12.15 39.28 -7.99
CA LEU A 517 13.42 38.90 -8.59
C LEU A 517 14.55 39.73 -7.97
N GLY A 518 15.64 39.06 -7.63
CA GLY A 518 16.85 39.66 -7.12
C GLY A 518 18.09 39.12 -7.80
N MET A 519 19.21 39.75 -7.51
CA MET A 519 20.53 39.37 -8.02
C MET A 519 21.55 39.59 -6.91
N ASP A 520 22.26 38.53 -6.54
CA ASP A 520 23.43 38.61 -5.68
C ASP A 520 24.70 38.69 -6.55
N PHE A 521 25.70 39.43 -6.10
CA PHE A 521 26.98 39.60 -6.80
C PHE A 521 28.11 38.98 -5.99
N TYR A 522 28.90 38.12 -6.63
CA TYR A 522 30.01 37.40 -6.02
C TYR A 522 31.25 37.56 -6.89
N GLY A 523 32.14 38.48 -6.52
CA GLY A 523 33.29 38.83 -7.36
C GLY A 523 32.88 39.41 -8.71
N ASP A 524 33.25 38.73 -9.80
CA ASP A 524 32.87 39.06 -11.18
C ASP A 524 31.60 38.32 -11.68
N GLY A 525 31.02 37.45 -10.85
CA GLY A 525 29.79 36.70 -11.14
C GLY A 525 28.52 37.31 -10.56
N SER A 526 27.36 36.90 -11.08
CA SER A 526 26.04 37.29 -10.57
C SER A 526 25.08 36.10 -10.51
N CYS A 527 24.40 35.91 -9.38
CA CYS A 527 23.39 34.86 -9.19
C CYS A 527 22.00 35.49 -9.16
N ARG A 528 21.14 35.13 -10.13
CA ARG A 528 19.73 35.55 -10.11
C ARG A 528 18.93 34.65 -9.19
N TYR A 529 17.99 35.23 -8.47
CA TYR A 529 17.06 34.47 -7.64
C TYR A 529 15.65 35.07 -7.67
N ALA A 530 14.67 34.27 -7.29
CA ALA A 530 13.35 34.71 -6.92
C ALA A 530 13.12 34.46 -5.43
N ALA A 531 12.67 35.47 -4.71
CA ALA A 531 12.30 35.37 -3.30
C ALA A 531 10.77 35.42 -3.18
N PRO A 532 10.11 34.32 -2.78
CA PRO A 532 8.69 34.33 -2.47
C PRO A 532 8.41 35.29 -1.31
N THR A 533 7.38 36.12 -1.46
CA THR A 533 7.02 37.12 -0.47
C THR A 533 6.57 36.44 0.83
N GLY A 534 7.17 36.80 1.97
CA GLY A 534 6.84 36.23 3.27
C GLY A 534 7.50 34.89 3.58
N TRP A 535 8.43 34.43 2.74
CA TRP A 535 9.20 33.21 2.95
C TRP A 535 10.69 33.52 3.07
N ASP A 536 11.35 32.91 4.05
CA ASP A 536 12.82 32.87 4.11
C ASP A 536 13.36 31.77 3.18
N ILE A 537 12.97 31.89 1.90
CA ILE A 537 13.32 30.99 0.80
C ILE A 537 13.81 31.83 -0.39
N ARG A 538 14.85 31.35 -1.07
CA ARG A 538 15.25 31.86 -2.40
C ARG A 538 15.28 30.71 -3.39
N PHE A 539 14.65 30.89 -4.53
CA PHE A 539 14.79 30.02 -5.68
C PHE A 539 15.89 30.59 -6.58
N MET A 540 17.03 29.92 -6.64
CA MET A 540 18.15 30.32 -7.49
C MET A 540 17.80 29.98 -8.93
N LEU A 541 18.05 30.91 -9.85
CA LEU A 541 17.56 30.85 -11.21
C LEU A 541 18.70 30.81 -12.23
N ASN A 542 18.55 29.93 -13.21
CA ASN A 542 19.27 29.99 -14.48
C ASN A 542 18.28 30.15 -15.62
N TYR A 543 18.39 31.23 -16.40
CA TYR A 543 17.43 31.59 -17.46
C TYR A 543 15.94 31.51 -17.06
N GLY A 544 15.61 31.84 -15.80
CA GLY A 544 14.24 31.82 -15.27
C GLY A 544 13.76 30.44 -14.78
N VAL A 545 14.61 29.43 -14.86
CA VAL A 545 14.37 28.08 -14.34
C VAL A 545 15.05 27.92 -12.98
N ILE A 546 14.34 27.33 -12.02
CA ILE A 546 14.88 27.04 -10.69
C ILE A 546 15.97 25.99 -10.81
N VAL A 547 17.18 26.30 -10.36
CA VAL A 547 18.30 25.35 -10.32
C VAL A 547 18.60 24.84 -8.91
N SER A 548 18.33 25.67 -7.91
CA SER A 548 18.37 25.28 -6.50
C SER A 548 17.40 26.13 -5.67
N THR A 549 17.10 25.64 -4.48
CA THR A 549 16.26 26.26 -3.46
C THR A 549 17.11 26.43 -2.22
N ARG A 550 17.22 27.67 -1.75
CA ARG A 550 17.85 28.03 -0.48
C ARG A 550 16.80 28.31 0.57
N VAL A 551 16.88 27.63 1.70
CA VAL A 551 16.12 27.92 2.92
C VAL A 551 17.08 28.54 3.93
N TYR A 552 16.73 29.68 4.51
CA TYR A 552 17.66 30.46 5.34
C TYR A 552 16.96 31.23 6.47
N GLY A 553 17.71 32.09 7.16
CA GLY A 553 17.14 33.10 8.06
C GLY A 553 16.42 32.50 9.26
N THR A 554 15.13 32.77 9.37
CA THR A 554 14.25 32.28 10.44
C THR A 554 13.24 31.25 9.95
N SER A 555 13.48 30.65 8.79
CA SER A 555 12.58 29.65 8.21
C SER A 555 12.30 28.51 9.19
N THR A 556 11.02 28.14 9.30
CA THR A 556 10.56 26.97 10.06
C THR A 556 10.42 25.73 9.18
N SER A 557 10.83 25.79 7.92
CA SER A 557 10.78 24.64 7.00
C SER A 557 11.77 23.58 7.44
N LEU A 558 11.31 22.33 7.44
CA LEU A 558 12.08 21.17 7.87
C LEU A 558 12.26 20.18 6.73
N THR A 559 13.28 19.33 6.79
CA THR A 559 13.36 18.11 5.98
C THR A 559 12.33 17.07 6.42
N ALA A 560 12.18 15.99 5.66
CA ALA A 560 11.34 14.84 6.05
C ALA A 560 11.77 14.27 7.42
N GLU A 561 13.06 14.32 7.73
CA GLU A 561 13.67 13.86 8.97
C GLU A 561 13.60 14.89 10.11
N GLY A 562 12.91 16.01 9.91
CA GLY A 562 12.69 17.02 10.93
C GLY A 562 13.87 17.96 11.17
N LEU A 563 14.83 18.03 10.24
CA LEU A 563 15.99 18.92 10.35
C LEU A 563 15.73 20.25 9.63
N GLY A 564 16.18 21.36 10.21
CA GLY A 564 15.99 22.70 9.66
C GLY A 564 17.03 23.68 10.17
N ILE A 565 16.71 24.97 10.02
CA ILE A 565 17.57 26.05 10.53
C ILE A 565 17.67 25.96 12.06
N GLY A 566 18.89 26.07 12.59
CA GLY A 566 19.15 25.98 14.03
C GLY A 566 19.48 24.58 14.56
N ASN A 567 19.24 23.51 13.79
CA ASN A 567 19.78 22.18 14.11
C ASN A 567 21.31 22.17 14.03
N THR A 568 21.95 21.18 14.65
CA THR A 568 23.41 21.08 14.59
C THR A 568 23.92 20.23 13.43
N GLY A 569 25.12 20.50 12.92
CA GLY A 569 25.78 19.64 11.93
C GLY A 569 25.96 18.21 12.46
N THR A 570 26.24 18.08 13.76
CA THR A 570 26.24 16.78 14.46
C THR A 570 24.88 16.05 14.36
N GLN A 571 23.75 16.74 14.54
CA GLN A 571 22.42 16.15 14.36
C GLN A 571 22.18 15.73 12.92
N VAL A 572 22.58 16.56 11.95
CA VAL A 572 22.48 16.23 10.52
C VAL A 572 23.27 14.95 10.19
N ILE A 573 24.54 14.87 10.61
CA ILE A 573 25.39 13.69 10.38
C ILE A 573 24.79 12.45 11.03
N GLY A 574 24.32 12.55 12.27
CA GLY A 574 23.69 11.42 12.97
C GLY A 574 22.45 10.90 12.24
N THR A 575 21.56 11.80 11.81
CA THR A 575 20.31 11.47 11.11
C THR A 575 20.55 10.79 9.76
N TYR A 576 21.54 11.25 8.99
CA TYR A 576 21.80 10.74 7.64
C TYR A 576 22.90 9.67 7.57
N SER A 577 23.57 9.37 8.68
CA SER A 577 24.60 8.31 8.74
C SER A 577 24.06 6.96 8.25
N GLY A 578 24.75 6.35 7.29
CA GLY A 578 24.39 5.03 6.74
C GLY A 578 23.25 5.00 5.71
N ARG A 579 22.63 6.15 5.38
CA ARG A 579 21.51 6.24 4.42
C ARG A 579 21.84 6.99 3.13
N THR A 580 22.94 7.75 3.12
CA THR A 580 23.34 8.67 2.03
C THR A 580 24.86 8.76 1.90
N HIS A 581 25.37 9.27 0.77
CA HIS A 581 26.77 9.66 0.65
C HIS A 581 26.96 11.00 1.40
N LEU A 582 27.62 10.96 2.55
CA LEU A 582 27.96 12.15 3.32
C LEU A 582 29.31 12.71 2.85
N ASN A 583 29.33 13.96 2.40
CA ASN A 583 30.56 14.66 2.06
C ASN A 583 30.73 15.89 2.95
N ILE A 584 31.82 15.96 3.69
CA ILE A 584 32.15 17.12 4.53
C ILE A 584 33.14 17.97 3.74
N LYS A 585 32.64 19.01 3.08
CA LYS A 585 33.46 19.89 2.25
C LYS A 585 33.88 21.13 3.05
N GLY A 586 35.18 21.25 3.32
CA GLY A 586 35.85 22.47 3.77
C GLY A 586 35.52 22.92 5.21
N GLU A 587 36.52 22.86 6.10
CA GLU A 587 36.53 23.64 7.34
C GLU A 587 37.12 25.01 7.02
N TYR A 588 36.28 26.03 6.90
CA TYR A 588 36.72 27.43 6.98
C TYR A 588 36.15 28.01 8.25
N PRO A 589 36.82 27.86 9.41
CA PRO A 589 36.28 28.30 10.69
C PRO A 589 35.78 29.76 10.60
N PRO A 590 34.52 30.04 10.99
CA PRO A 590 33.60 29.20 11.76
C PRO A 590 32.65 28.29 10.95
N TRP A 591 32.78 28.20 9.62
CA TRP A 591 31.86 27.50 8.72
C TRP A 591 32.30 26.06 8.37
N SER A 592 31.32 25.16 8.29
CA SER A 592 31.47 23.82 7.73
C SER A 592 30.21 23.40 6.95
N ILE A 593 30.40 22.54 5.95
CA ILE A 593 29.32 22.06 5.07
C ILE A 593 29.12 20.57 5.30
N VAL A 594 27.87 20.18 5.56
CA VAL A 594 27.44 18.78 5.56
C VAL A 594 26.58 18.56 4.33
N GLN A 595 27.17 17.90 3.32
CA GLN A 595 26.48 17.54 2.09
C GLN A 595 25.91 16.13 2.20
N VAL A 596 24.62 16.01 1.88
CA VAL A 596 23.84 14.78 1.89
C VAL A 596 23.49 14.45 0.44
N ASP A 597 24.28 13.55 -0.16
CA ASP A 597 24.05 13.08 -1.52
C ASP A 597 23.18 11.81 -1.54
N PRO A 598 22.13 11.77 -2.37
CA PRO A 598 21.35 10.55 -2.54
C PRO A 598 22.21 9.42 -3.13
N VAL A 599 21.95 8.18 -2.69
CA VAL A 599 22.73 6.97 -3.08
C VAL A 599 22.31 6.41 -4.45
N LEU A 600 21.23 6.90 -5.05
CA LEU A 600 20.49 6.19 -6.10
C LEU A 600 20.64 6.78 -7.51
N PRO A 601 20.60 5.94 -8.59
CA PRO A 601 20.88 6.33 -9.98
C PRO A 601 19.99 7.43 -10.57
N THR A 602 18.74 7.56 -10.11
CA THR A 602 17.78 8.57 -10.61
C THR A 602 17.98 9.96 -10.02
N ASN A 603 18.70 10.05 -8.89
CA ASN A 603 19.01 11.31 -8.21
C ASN A 603 20.49 11.71 -8.40
N VAL A 604 21.21 11.00 -9.29
CA VAL A 604 22.57 11.33 -9.73
C VAL A 604 22.53 12.70 -10.38
N GLY A 605 22.95 13.72 -9.64
CA GLY A 605 22.90 15.11 -10.09
C GLY A 605 22.01 16.03 -9.28
N THR A 606 21.49 15.61 -8.13
CA THR A 606 20.86 16.50 -7.12
C THR A 606 21.49 16.32 -5.74
N SER A 607 21.35 17.30 -4.84
CA SER A 607 21.95 17.24 -3.50
C SER A 607 21.15 18.06 -2.49
N LEU A 608 21.25 17.68 -1.22
CA LEU A 608 20.78 18.44 -0.06
C LEU A 608 22.00 18.85 0.76
N VAL A 609 22.21 20.16 0.93
CA VAL A 609 23.44 20.70 1.50
C VAL A 609 23.11 21.56 2.71
N PHE A 610 23.66 21.21 3.87
CA PHE A 610 23.52 21.96 5.11
C PHE A 610 24.76 22.81 5.35
N HIS A 611 24.57 24.12 5.41
CA HIS A 611 25.64 25.06 5.73
C HIS A 611 25.57 25.42 7.20
N THR A 612 26.63 25.10 7.94
CA THR A 612 26.69 25.29 9.39
C THR A 612 27.75 26.32 9.76
N GLU A 613 27.43 27.13 10.76
CA GLU A 613 28.33 28.09 11.40
C GLU A 613 28.42 27.73 12.89
N ASN A 614 29.61 27.43 13.39
CA ASN A 614 29.83 26.91 14.75
C ASN A 614 28.93 25.70 15.06
N ASP A 615 28.88 24.74 14.12
CA ASP A 615 28.03 23.55 14.17
C ASP A 615 26.52 23.83 14.15
N VAL A 616 26.05 25.04 13.85
CA VAL A 616 24.61 25.36 13.75
C VAL A 616 24.21 25.61 12.30
N VAL A 617 23.20 24.91 11.80
CA VAL A 617 22.66 25.09 10.44
C VAL A 617 22.10 26.52 10.28
N ARG A 618 22.66 27.26 9.32
CA ARG A 618 22.26 28.64 8.98
C ARG A 618 21.46 28.73 7.70
N PHE A 619 21.73 27.84 6.75
CA PHE A 619 20.93 27.69 5.55
C PHE A 619 21.07 26.28 4.98
N ILE A 620 20.08 25.91 4.17
CA ILE A 620 19.96 24.60 3.53
C ILE A 620 19.73 24.85 2.05
N ASP A 621 20.57 24.26 1.21
CA ASP A 621 20.44 24.30 -0.24
C ASP A 621 20.01 22.95 -0.80
N SER A 622 19.14 23.00 -1.80
CA SER A 622 18.57 21.82 -2.42
C SER A 622 18.33 22.02 -3.91
N GLY A 623 18.69 21.06 -4.76
CA GLY A 623 18.51 21.18 -6.21
C GLY A 623 19.53 20.41 -7.00
N PHE A 624 19.83 20.86 -8.22
CA PHE A 624 20.89 20.25 -9.02
C PHE A 624 22.22 20.32 -8.28
N LYS A 625 22.95 19.21 -8.21
CA LYS A 625 24.16 19.03 -7.41
C LYS A 625 25.21 20.10 -7.70
N VAL A 626 25.45 20.37 -8.98
CA VAL A 626 26.39 21.40 -9.44
C VAL A 626 26.02 22.81 -8.99
N ASN A 627 24.77 23.05 -8.61
CA ASN A 627 24.25 24.32 -8.12
C ASN A 627 24.12 24.35 -6.60
N ALA A 628 23.55 23.30 -6.00
CA ALA A 628 23.34 23.19 -4.56
C ALA A 628 24.66 23.12 -3.76
N GLU A 629 25.73 22.62 -4.37
CA GLU A 629 27.06 22.59 -3.75
C GLU A 629 27.78 23.95 -3.71
N LEU A 630 27.32 24.92 -4.51
CA LEU A 630 27.94 26.25 -4.55
C LEU A 630 27.37 27.09 -3.41
N TYR A 631 28.26 27.74 -2.65
CA TYR A 631 27.86 28.69 -1.60
C TYR A 631 26.92 29.79 -2.14
N ASP A 632 26.99 30.08 -3.44
CA ASP A 632 26.19 31.10 -4.12
C ASP A 632 24.98 30.53 -4.87
N GLY A 633 24.88 29.20 -5.01
CA GLY A 633 23.70 28.52 -5.58
C GLY A 633 23.53 28.57 -7.12
N CYS A 634 24.34 29.34 -7.87
CA CYS A 634 24.35 29.35 -9.34
C CYS A 634 25.76 29.11 -9.91
N LEU A 635 25.80 28.59 -11.14
CA LEU A 635 27.03 28.40 -11.94
C LEU A 635 27.49 29.68 -12.63
#